data_AF-A0A944KZB3-F1
#
_entry.id   AF-A0A944KZB3-F1
#
_cell.length_a   1.000
_cell.length_b   1.000
_cell.length_c   1.000
_cell.angle_alpha   90.00
_cell.angle_beta   90.00
_cell.angle_gamma   90.00
#
_symmetry.space_group_name_H-M   'P 1'
#
loop_
_entity.id
_entity.type
_entity.pdbx_description
1 polymer ?
#
loop_
_entity_poly.entity_id
_entity_poly.type
_entity_poly.pdbx_seq_one_letter_code
_entity_poly.pdbx_strand_id
1 'polypeptide(L)'
;MIYGPLTPDVPLGPFEGSPITVWSTQSKQAKLHATSSCSYLRSARTTGREVQLDASVVARMCPQCGAYGSWARPGTGLAVFLDTLTGLGLLYELDSFRDADEDAFSDEEVRQAATLLHRPAPGAPADTAAQEAEEDEDNEDAAWEELQEARRVREAVFREWRGALASMHRAHQQLGLFPWLRSWAEAALQLKAERLRAVQVQARLLVTEDALLGAAAAAAMPEPDVPADDAAFAPLGAPAEVKKQLLSLWRRWQRTVEDSWDPPREQGYLVHHLADGMGSRRKGRDQMLERVRAVLAEWETRAQSAAGGQYGERVLFARLPHDAATERDSRRSLLDRLDEWELGVLAVYMVDAAWQPQSVITVRVSEPVAARLLTQHHGLSYSEMEAAGTEPTPETAAKPSPVAELPFEPGVFDDTPVRGRRPVTRTHLRALRAAMRDAEQLYVVFSVDAGLEVVALSVLDQRCAAGWQGVIIAGASDLPDALFDTRPAIPGQDAPEDGEIWPERIYDPHHEAFGASLGVAQGERLLVRLCAGRQDVGHALRSLALARGMADLRELETAGYDDRGLARRPFASAVWHGLLAMEQLDLHPFEPDTDTGWPRGTGLPLGVLAQVQVYTSDAAGQYQGRAHSPGCAHRRPEHGVGRDDDLVTLEELMGSKDFDPCSKCGGYAIRRLNQEQVAYYRAAHRLHHLAQQVHAVARKGVADGSDLAAGLEEFTSLDRARAEAWFPSWEQARQWREIVDRLRRALPMPGSA
;
A
#
# COMPACT_ATOMS: atom_id res chain seq x y z
N MET A 1 30.36 -1.18 -4.68
CA MET A 1 30.57 -0.22 -3.57
C MET A 1 29.53 -0.51 -2.49
N ILE A 2 29.90 -0.45 -1.20
CA ILE A 2 28.92 -0.57 -0.09
C ILE A 2 28.68 0.85 0.39
N TYR A 3 27.53 1.41 0.04
CA TYR A 3 27.09 2.72 0.53
C TYR A 3 26.32 2.55 1.85
N GLY A 4 26.31 3.60 2.67
CA GLY A 4 25.59 3.65 3.94
C GLY A 4 26.03 2.66 5.05
N PRO A 5 27.32 2.28 5.20
CA PRO A 5 27.74 1.49 6.35
C PRO A 5 27.78 2.36 7.61
N LEU A 6 27.27 1.84 8.72
CA LEU A 6 27.37 2.51 10.02
C LEU A 6 28.85 2.68 10.45
N THR A 7 29.24 3.91 10.79
CA THR A 7 30.60 4.24 11.25
C THR A 7 30.63 4.66 12.72
N PRO A 8 31.78 4.51 13.42
CA PRO A 8 31.88 4.74 14.87
C PRO A 8 31.64 6.19 15.32
N ASP A 9 31.74 7.15 14.41
CA ASP A 9 31.50 8.58 14.65
C ASP A 9 30.02 8.96 14.65
N VAL A 10 29.13 8.07 14.16
CA VAL A 10 27.70 8.31 14.16
C VAL A 10 27.15 8.23 15.60
N PRO A 11 26.53 9.29 16.14
CA PRO A 11 25.99 9.26 17.48
C PRO A 11 24.81 8.29 17.61
N LEU A 12 24.97 7.26 18.44
CA LEU A 12 23.90 6.29 18.71
C LEU A 12 22.78 6.85 19.60
N GLY A 13 23.04 7.98 20.26
CA GLY A 13 22.06 8.68 21.10
C GLY A 13 21.56 7.78 22.24
N PRO A 14 20.24 7.69 22.47
CA PRO A 14 19.70 6.92 23.58
C PRO A 14 19.88 5.40 23.41
N PHE A 15 20.26 4.93 22.23
CA PHE A 15 20.49 3.51 21.96
C PHE A 15 21.91 3.03 22.28
N GLU A 16 22.83 3.95 22.63
CA GLU A 16 24.16 3.56 23.07
C GLU A 16 24.08 2.67 24.31
N GLY A 17 24.81 1.55 24.29
CA GLY A 17 24.76 0.54 25.35
C GLY A 17 23.55 -0.39 25.28
N SER A 18 22.81 -0.43 24.16
CA SER A 18 21.75 -1.43 23.95
C SER A 18 22.34 -2.81 23.65
N PRO A 19 21.77 -3.90 24.20
CA PRO A 19 22.25 -5.25 23.92
C PRO A 19 21.91 -5.66 22.48
N ILE A 20 22.90 -6.19 21.76
CA ILE A 20 22.74 -6.78 20.42
C ILE A 20 23.35 -8.17 20.36
N THR A 21 22.74 -9.05 19.55
CA THR A 21 23.28 -10.37 19.27
C THR A 21 24.25 -10.30 18.10
N VAL A 22 25.47 -10.80 18.29
CA VAL A 22 26.50 -10.80 17.26
C VAL A 22 27.09 -12.19 17.06
N TRP A 23 27.45 -12.48 15.82
CA TRP A 23 28.15 -13.70 15.43
C TRP A 23 29.56 -13.36 14.99
N SER A 24 30.55 -14.08 15.50
CA SER A 24 31.94 -13.93 15.09
C SER A 24 32.69 -15.25 15.17
N THR A 25 33.88 -15.30 14.55
CA THR A 25 34.87 -16.35 14.80
C THR A 25 35.54 -16.11 16.16
N GLN A 26 36.26 -17.11 16.68
CA GLN A 26 36.89 -17.08 18.01
C GLN A 26 38.04 -16.07 18.19
N SER A 27 38.33 -15.23 17.19
CA SER A 27 39.37 -14.19 17.29
C SER A 27 38.84 -12.92 17.97
N LYS A 28 39.63 -12.35 18.88
CA LYS A 28 39.30 -11.07 19.54
C LYS A 28 39.14 -9.91 18.54
N GLN A 29 39.87 -9.96 17.41
CA GLN A 29 39.82 -8.95 16.33
C GLN A 29 38.86 -9.32 15.18
N ALA A 30 38.09 -10.40 15.33
CA ALA A 30 37.13 -10.80 14.30
C ALA A 30 36.08 -9.71 14.07
N LYS A 31 35.71 -9.55 12.79
CA LYS A 31 34.52 -8.79 12.41
C LYS A 31 33.28 -9.44 13.00
N LEU A 32 32.32 -8.61 13.35
CA LEU A 32 31.02 -8.98 13.91
C LEU A 32 30.00 -9.04 12.79
N HIS A 33 29.13 -10.03 12.83
CA HIS A 33 28.09 -10.26 11.84
C HIS A 33 26.73 -10.25 12.52
N ALA A 34 25.68 -9.86 11.79
CA ALA A 34 24.30 -9.84 12.25
C ALA A 34 23.57 -11.19 12.08
N THR A 35 24.21 -12.19 11.48
CA THR A 35 23.67 -13.54 11.35
C THR A 35 24.79 -14.56 11.19
N SER A 36 24.56 -15.80 11.64
CA SER A 36 25.46 -16.94 11.41
C SER A 36 25.54 -17.36 9.94
N SER A 37 24.58 -16.97 9.10
CA SER A 37 24.53 -17.31 7.67
C SER A 37 25.17 -16.26 6.75
N CYS A 38 25.82 -15.23 7.32
CA CYS A 38 26.45 -14.18 6.53
C CYS A 38 27.53 -14.77 5.60
N SER A 39 27.46 -14.46 4.29
CA SER A 39 28.42 -14.97 3.29
C SER A 39 29.87 -14.53 3.55
N TYR A 40 30.08 -13.42 4.25
CA TYR A 40 31.40 -12.94 4.65
C TYR A 40 31.96 -13.66 5.89
N LEU A 41 31.16 -14.48 6.58
CA LEU A 41 31.57 -15.27 7.73
C LEU A 41 32.23 -16.58 7.26
N ARG A 42 33.53 -16.53 6.95
CA ARG A 42 34.29 -17.63 6.33
C ARG A 42 34.75 -18.73 7.31
N SER A 43 33.91 -19.18 8.25
CA SER A 43 34.29 -20.23 9.20
C SER A 43 33.12 -21.11 9.64
N ALA A 44 33.37 -22.41 9.80
CA ALA A 44 32.40 -23.37 10.33
C ALA A 44 32.24 -23.30 11.87
N ARG A 45 33.16 -22.63 12.59
CA ARG A 45 33.09 -22.48 14.05
C ARG A 45 32.74 -21.04 14.40
N THR A 46 31.45 -20.76 14.43
CA THR A 46 30.87 -19.46 14.76
C THR A 46 30.25 -19.53 16.16
N THR A 47 30.39 -18.46 16.93
CA THR A 47 29.79 -18.34 18.26
C THR A 47 28.91 -17.10 18.28
N GLY A 48 27.63 -17.28 18.64
CA GLY A 48 26.74 -16.18 18.97
C GLY A 48 27.02 -15.69 20.39
N ARG A 49 27.02 -14.37 20.60
CA ARG A 49 27.11 -13.74 21.92
C ARG A 49 26.36 -12.42 21.92
N GLU A 50 25.94 -12.00 23.10
CA GLU A 50 25.37 -10.67 23.32
C GLU A 50 26.48 -9.68 23.66
N VAL A 51 26.46 -8.50 23.05
CA VAL A 51 27.40 -7.40 23.31
C VAL A 51 26.62 -6.09 23.42
N GLN A 52 27.20 -5.10 24.10
CA GLN A 52 26.61 -3.76 24.17
C GLN A 52 27.00 -2.95 22.93
N LEU A 53 26.02 -2.32 22.30
CA LEU A 53 26.24 -1.49 21.13
C LEU A 53 26.98 -0.20 21.53
N ASP A 54 28.22 -0.07 21.06
CA ASP A 54 29.04 1.14 21.23
C ASP A 54 29.89 1.38 19.97
N ALA A 55 30.63 2.50 19.94
CA ALA A 55 31.51 2.85 18.83
C ALA A 55 32.55 1.75 18.50
N SER A 56 33.01 1.00 19.51
CA SER A 56 34.00 -0.08 19.32
C SER A 56 33.39 -1.31 18.63
N VAL A 57 32.13 -1.61 18.92
CA VAL A 57 31.35 -2.67 18.28
C VAL A 57 31.03 -2.28 16.84
N VAL A 58 30.61 -1.03 16.60
CA VAL A 58 30.37 -0.50 15.25
C VAL A 58 31.62 -0.60 14.38
N ALA A 59 32.80 -0.22 14.88
CA ALA A 59 34.07 -0.34 14.15
C ALA A 59 34.40 -1.77 13.68
N ARG A 60 33.86 -2.75 14.40
CA ARG A 60 34.06 -4.18 14.13
C ARG A 60 32.93 -4.80 13.32
N MET A 61 31.86 -4.09 12.99
CA MET A 61 30.81 -4.63 12.14
C MET A 61 31.37 -4.99 10.76
N CYS A 62 30.92 -6.13 10.23
CA CYS A 62 31.13 -6.53 8.86
C CYS A 62 30.45 -5.48 7.95
N PRO A 63 31.10 -4.97 6.90
CA PRO A 63 30.52 -3.92 6.04
C PRO A 63 29.14 -4.28 5.45
N GLN A 64 28.93 -5.54 5.04
CA GLN A 64 27.63 -5.95 4.50
C GLN A 64 26.55 -6.00 5.59
N CYS A 65 26.86 -6.56 6.76
CA CYS A 65 25.92 -6.55 7.88
C CYS A 65 25.70 -5.14 8.44
N GLY A 66 26.73 -4.30 8.47
CA GLY A 66 26.62 -2.92 8.94
C GLY A 66 25.73 -2.05 8.06
N ALA A 67 25.56 -2.40 6.79
CA ALA A 67 24.64 -1.71 5.88
C ALA A 67 23.22 -2.33 5.85
N TYR A 68 23.10 -3.66 5.86
CA TYR A 68 21.85 -4.37 5.58
C TYR A 68 21.47 -5.45 6.60
N GLY A 69 22.25 -5.60 7.67
CA GLY A 69 22.04 -6.63 8.68
C GLY A 69 20.99 -6.23 9.71
N SER A 70 20.18 -7.19 10.14
CA SER A 70 19.25 -7.04 11.26
C SER A 70 20.01 -7.18 12.59
N TRP A 71 20.51 -6.08 13.14
CA TRP A 71 21.26 -6.08 14.41
C TRP A 71 20.37 -6.08 15.66
N ALA A 72 19.11 -5.73 15.48
CA ALA A 72 18.07 -5.79 16.51
C ALA A 72 16.86 -6.55 15.97
N ARG A 73 15.92 -6.87 16.87
CA ARG A 73 14.67 -7.52 16.48
C ARG A 73 13.83 -6.53 15.65
N PRO A 74 13.23 -6.95 14.52
CA PRO A 74 12.34 -6.09 13.73
C PRO A 74 11.24 -5.44 14.57
N GLY A 75 10.85 -4.20 14.28
CA GLY A 75 9.79 -3.49 15.03
C GLY A 75 10.21 -2.87 16.36
N THR A 76 11.45 -3.08 16.82
CA THR A 76 12.02 -2.40 17.99
C THR A 76 12.52 -1.00 17.64
N GLY A 77 12.58 -0.08 18.62
CA GLY A 77 13.10 1.27 18.40
C GLY A 77 14.53 1.27 17.84
N LEU A 78 15.39 0.38 18.34
CA LEU A 78 16.74 0.19 17.83
C LEU A 78 16.77 -0.34 16.39
N ALA A 79 15.92 -1.31 16.04
CA ALA A 79 15.85 -1.79 14.66
C ALA A 79 15.40 -0.68 13.72
N VAL A 80 14.34 0.05 14.07
CA VAL A 80 13.85 1.20 13.30
C VAL A 80 14.94 2.25 13.12
N PHE A 81 15.70 2.57 14.18
CA PHE A 81 16.83 3.49 14.11
C PHE A 81 17.91 3.03 13.13
N LEU A 82 18.40 1.80 13.29
CA LEU A 82 19.46 1.26 12.43
C LEU A 82 18.98 1.12 10.98
N ASP A 83 17.76 0.65 10.76
CA ASP A 83 17.13 0.53 9.44
C ASP A 83 16.97 1.88 8.73
N THR A 84 16.64 2.93 9.47
CA THR A 84 16.48 4.28 8.90
C THR A 84 17.82 4.94 8.63
N LEU A 85 18.88 4.53 9.34
CA LEU A 85 20.22 5.09 9.24
C LEU A 85 21.05 4.43 8.13
N THR A 86 21.04 3.10 8.04
CA THR A 86 21.97 2.33 7.18
C THR A 86 21.36 1.96 5.82
N GLY A 87 22.16 1.37 4.94
CA GLY A 87 21.70 0.89 3.63
C GLY A 87 21.36 2.05 2.70
N LEU A 88 20.11 2.18 2.28
CA LEU A 88 19.58 3.35 1.53
C LEU A 88 18.94 4.40 2.46
N GLY A 89 19.27 4.37 3.76
CA GLY A 89 18.81 5.32 4.77
C GLY A 89 19.64 6.61 4.82
N LEU A 90 19.63 7.28 5.98
CA LEU A 90 20.26 8.60 6.18
C LEU A 90 21.73 8.66 5.76
N LEU A 91 22.52 7.62 6.03
CA LEU A 91 23.93 7.61 5.64
C LEU A 91 24.11 7.62 4.12
N TYR A 92 23.23 6.96 3.38
CA TYR A 92 23.23 7.02 1.92
C TYR A 92 22.76 8.39 1.42
N GLU A 93 21.72 8.96 2.03
CA GLU A 93 21.21 10.27 1.65
C GLU A 93 22.21 11.41 1.94
N LEU A 94 23.01 11.31 3.01
CA LEU A 94 24.06 12.30 3.31
C LEU A 94 25.27 12.21 2.36
N ASP A 95 25.55 11.03 1.82
CA ASP A 95 26.67 10.82 0.89
C ASP A 95 26.28 11.07 -0.58
N SER A 96 25.03 10.72 -0.94
CA SER A 96 24.49 10.93 -2.30
C SER A 96 24.38 12.41 -2.63
N PHE A 97 24.64 12.81 -3.88
CA PHE A 97 24.51 14.21 -4.34
C PHE A 97 25.25 15.23 -3.45
N ARG A 98 26.30 14.80 -2.74
CA ARG A 98 27.19 15.71 -2.01
C ARG A 98 28.21 16.35 -2.94
N ASP A 99 28.75 15.55 -3.85
CA ASP A 99 29.77 15.91 -4.83
C ASP A 99 29.20 15.71 -6.25
N ALA A 100 29.87 16.25 -7.26
CA ALA A 100 29.51 16.00 -8.66
C ALA A 100 29.82 14.55 -9.03
N ASP A 101 28.88 13.85 -9.68
CA ASP A 101 29.13 12.52 -10.23
C ASP A 101 30.19 12.59 -11.34
N GLU A 102 30.87 11.48 -11.60
CA GLU A 102 31.91 11.40 -12.66
C GLU A 102 31.36 11.76 -14.06
N ASP A 103 30.06 11.52 -14.28
CA ASP A 103 29.33 11.80 -15.52
C ASP A 103 28.56 13.14 -15.47
N ALA A 104 28.83 14.01 -14.49
CA ALA A 104 28.15 15.30 -14.37
C ALA A 104 28.62 16.29 -15.44
N PHE A 105 27.68 17.05 -16.00
CA PHE A 105 27.98 18.07 -17.00
C PHE A 105 28.65 19.30 -16.36
N SER A 106 29.66 19.81 -17.06
CA SER A 106 30.34 21.06 -16.70
C SER A 106 29.46 22.28 -16.99
N ASP A 107 29.74 23.39 -16.31
CA ASP A 107 29.04 24.66 -16.55
C ASP A 107 29.14 25.16 -18.00
N GLU A 108 30.21 24.78 -18.72
CA GLU A 108 30.38 25.14 -20.13
C GLU A 108 29.42 24.36 -21.02
N GLU A 109 29.35 23.03 -20.85
CA GLU A 109 28.43 22.16 -21.59
C GLU A 109 26.97 22.56 -21.37
N VAL A 110 26.62 22.90 -20.12
CA VAL A 110 25.27 23.42 -19.78
C VAL A 110 25.00 24.75 -20.49
N ARG A 111 25.96 25.68 -20.54
CA ARG A 111 25.80 26.97 -21.24
C ARG A 111 25.69 26.80 -22.75
N GLN A 112 26.43 25.85 -23.33
CA GLN A 112 26.30 25.50 -24.75
C GLN A 112 24.93 24.90 -25.05
N ALA A 113 24.47 23.94 -24.23
CA ALA A 113 23.14 23.34 -24.35
C ALA A 113 22.03 24.38 -24.22
N ALA A 114 22.12 25.29 -23.23
CA ALA A 114 21.17 26.40 -23.08
C ALA A 114 21.12 27.29 -24.34
N THR A 115 22.28 27.60 -24.95
CA THR A 115 22.33 28.40 -26.18
C THR A 115 21.61 27.72 -27.34
N LEU A 116 21.73 26.39 -27.45
CA LEU A 116 21.04 25.59 -28.47
C LEU A 116 19.53 25.53 -28.21
N LEU A 117 19.11 25.28 -26.96
CA LEU A 117 17.70 25.19 -26.57
C LEU A 117 16.96 26.52 -26.74
N HIS A 118 17.64 27.65 -26.52
CA HIS A 118 17.05 28.99 -26.63
C HIS A 118 17.15 29.58 -28.03
N ARG A 119 17.79 28.86 -28.97
CA ARG A 119 17.92 29.32 -30.36
C ARG A 119 16.51 29.48 -30.97
N PRO A 120 16.15 30.66 -31.48
CA PRO A 120 14.92 30.79 -32.25
C PRO A 120 15.02 29.92 -33.50
N ALA A 121 13.97 29.16 -33.81
CA ALA A 121 13.93 28.37 -35.04
C ALA A 121 14.18 29.28 -36.26
N PRO A 122 14.96 28.86 -37.26
CA PRO A 122 15.12 29.64 -38.48
C PRO A 122 13.73 29.88 -39.08
N GLY A 123 13.33 31.15 -39.13
CA GLY A 123 12.07 31.55 -39.74
C GLY A 123 12.05 31.10 -41.20
N ALA A 124 10.88 30.66 -41.67
CA ALA A 124 10.66 30.29 -43.06
C ALA A 124 11.31 31.32 -44.03
N PRO A 125 11.96 30.86 -45.10
CA PRO A 125 12.90 31.65 -45.87
C PRO A 125 12.22 32.87 -46.49
N ALA A 126 12.83 34.03 -46.30
CA ALA A 126 12.62 35.13 -47.24
C ALA A 126 13.17 34.66 -48.60
N ASP A 127 12.31 34.69 -49.62
CA ASP A 127 12.62 34.44 -51.02
C ASP A 127 13.94 35.11 -51.44
N THR A 128 15.06 34.37 -51.37
CA THR A 128 16.29 34.58 -52.16
C THR A 128 17.34 33.52 -51.78
N ALA A 129 17.32 32.37 -52.45
CA ALA A 129 18.49 31.57 -52.88
C ALA A 129 18.09 30.11 -53.16
N ALA A 130 17.35 29.86 -54.24
CA ALA A 130 17.01 28.52 -54.71
C ALA A 130 18.18 27.82 -55.46
N GLN A 131 19.42 27.93 -54.97
CA GLN A 131 20.59 27.36 -55.66
C GLN A 131 21.64 26.64 -54.79
N GLU A 132 21.40 26.43 -53.49
CA GLU A 132 22.33 25.68 -52.60
C GLU A 132 21.67 24.50 -51.85
N ALA A 133 20.50 24.01 -52.30
CA ALA A 133 19.70 23.00 -51.58
C ALA A 133 20.13 21.52 -51.78
N GLU A 134 21.35 21.23 -52.22
CA GLU A 134 21.87 19.84 -52.28
C GLU A 134 23.02 19.56 -51.28
N GLU A 135 23.47 20.54 -50.50
CA GLU A 135 24.48 20.38 -49.43
C GLU A 135 23.90 20.54 -47.99
N ASP A 136 22.58 20.78 -47.85
CA ASP A 136 21.95 21.17 -46.57
C ASP A 136 21.26 20.02 -45.79
N GLU A 137 21.00 18.84 -46.37
CA GLU A 137 20.40 17.72 -45.63
C GLU A 137 21.34 17.19 -44.52
N ASP A 138 22.65 17.11 -44.79
CA ASP A 138 23.67 16.68 -43.82
C ASP A 138 23.86 17.70 -42.66
N ASN A 139 23.53 18.99 -42.89
CA ASN A 139 23.68 20.08 -41.92
C ASN A 139 22.43 20.23 -41.02
N GLU A 140 21.24 19.95 -41.57
CA GLU A 140 19.99 19.86 -40.81
C GLU A 140 19.98 18.66 -39.85
N ASP A 141 20.48 17.51 -40.30
CA ASP A 141 20.61 16.31 -39.45
C ASP A 141 21.60 16.54 -38.29
N ALA A 142 22.74 17.17 -38.56
CA ALA A 142 23.71 17.54 -37.52
C ALA A 142 23.14 18.54 -36.50
N ALA A 143 22.41 19.57 -36.95
CA ALA A 143 21.75 20.54 -36.07
C ALA A 143 20.64 19.90 -35.21
N TRP A 144 19.92 18.92 -35.76
CA TRP A 144 18.92 18.15 -35.02
C TRP A 144 19.56 17.27 -33.94
N GLU A 145 20.67 16.59 -34.26
CA GLU A 145 21.45 15.80 -33.31
C GLU A 145 21.98 16.67 -32.15
N GLU A 146 22.53 17.85 -32.45
CA GLU A 146 22.98 18.82 -31.44
C GLU A 146 21.84 19.26 -30.51
N LEU A 147 20.64 19.50 -31.05
CA LEU A 147 19.46 19.87 -30.25
C LEU A 147 18.99 18.71 -29.37
N GLN A 148 19.00 17.47 -29.89
CA GLN A 148 18.67 16.29 -29.07
C GLN A 148 19.68 16.10 -27.95
N GLU A 149 20.97 16.33 -28.21
CA GLU A 149 21.99 16.27 -27.17
C GLU A 149 21.77 17.35 -26.12
N ALA A 150 21.47 18.59 -26.51
CA ALA A 150 21.12 19.65 -25.57
C ALA A 150 19.87 19.32 -24.72
N ARG A 151 18.87 18.65 -25.30
CA ARG A 151 17.70 18.14 -24.56
C ARG A 151 18.09 17.05 -23.56
N ARG A 152 18.99 16.13 -23.93
CA ARG A 152 19.53 15.12 -22.99
C ARG A 152 20.31 15.75 -21.84
N VAL A 153 21.10 16.79 -22.11
CA VAL A 153 21.78 17.57 -21.06
C VAL A 153 20.74 18.17 -20.11
N ARG A 154 19.70 18.82 -20.63
CA ARG A 154 18.59 19.35 -19.79
C ARG A 154 17.94 18.27 -18.94
N GLU A 155 17.55 17.14 -19.53
CA GLU A 155 16.93 16.05 -18.79
C GLU A 155 17.87 15.47 -17.71
N ALA A 156 19.16 15.35 -18.00
CA ALA A 156 20.14 14.83 -17.05
C ALA A 156 20.37 15.81 -15.87
N VAL A 157 20.54 17.10 -16.15
CA VAL A 157 20.69 18.14 -15.12
C VAL A 157 19.44 18.23 -14.23
N PHE A 158 18.23 18.19 -14.82
CA PHE A 158 16.99 18.18 -14.04
C PHE A 158 16.83 16.88 -13.24
N ARG A 159 17.25 15.73 -13.76
CA ARG A 159 17.25 14.46 -13.03
C ARG A 159 18.18 14.52 -11.83
N GLU A 160 19.39 15.08 -11.99
CA GLU A 160 20.33 15.27 -10.89
C GLU A 160 19.78 16.24 -9.84
N TRP A 161 19.32 17.42 -10.26
CA TRP A 161 18.75 18.44 -9.36
C TRP A 161 17.55 17.88 -8.58
N ARG A 162 16.64 17.18 -9.26
CA ARG A 162 15.48 16.51 -8.64
C ARG A 162 15.93 15.43 -7.66
N GLY A 163 16.96 14.67 -8.00
CA GLY A 163 17.58 13.67 -7.11
C GLY A 163 18.16 14.30 -5.84
N ALA A 164 18.93 15.38 -5.99
CA ALA A 164 19.51 16.15 -4.89
C ALA A 164 18.42 16.75 -3.99
N LEU A 165 17.36 17.32 -4.58
CA LEU A 165 16.20 17.87 -3.87
C LEU A 165 15.49 16.79 -3.05
N ALA A 166 15.19 15.64 -3.66
CA ALA A 166 14.56 14.51 -3.00
C ALA A 166 15.42 13.99 -1.84
N SER A 167 16.73 13.88 -2.08
CA SER A 167 17.69 13.38 -1.11
C SER A 167 17.85 14.32 0.09
N MET A 168 17.86 15.64 -0.14
CA MET A 168 17.86 16.66 0.93
C MET A 168 16.59 16.56 1.78
N HIS A 169 15.42 16.44 1.14
CA HIS A 169 14.16 16.27 1.83
C HIS A 169 14.12 15.00 2.69
N ARG A 170 14.52 13.84 2.15
CA ARG A 170 14.57 12.57 2.88
C ARG A 170 15.53 12.61 4.07
N ALA A 171 16.70 13.22 3.91
CA ALA A 171 17.63 13.41 5.02
C ALA A 171 16.99 14.20 6.18
N HIS A 172 16.29 15.29 5.88
CA HIS A 172 15.59 16.08 6.90
C HIS A 172 14.38 15.38 7.52
N GLN A 173 13.65 14.56 6.77
CA GLN A 173 12.60 13.70 7.32
C GLN A 173 13.17 12.72 8.36
N GLN A 174 14.27 12.03 8.03
CA GLN A 174 14.92 11.08 8.91
C GLN A 174 15.55 11.76 10.14
N LEU A 175 16.14 12.94 9.98
CA LEU A 175 16.63 13.77 11.11
C LEU A 175 15.49 14.36 11.97
N GLY A 176 14.27 14.37 11.45
CA GLY A 176 13.05 14.62 12.22
C GLY A 176 12.78 13.54 13.26
N LEU A 177 13.05 12.28 12.89
CA LEU A 177 12.85 11.11 13.75
C LEU A 177 13.95 10.98 14.82
N PHE A 178 15.17 11.42 14.50
CA PHE A 178 16.35 11.31 15.39
C PHE A 178 17.04 12.66 15.61
N PRO A 179 16.47 13.56 16.45
CA PRO A 179 16.97 14.92 16.61
C PRO A 179 18.43 15.04 17.07
N TRP A 180 18.96 14.06 17.81
CA TRP A 180 20.35 14.06 18.29
C TRP A 180 21.39 13.92 17.16
N LEU A 181 20.98 13.47 15.97
CA LEU A 181 21.87 13.38 14.80
C LEU A 181 22.07 14.72 14.08
N ARG A 182 21.26 15.75 14.37
CA ARG A 182 21.24 17.01 13.60
C ARG A 182 22.60 17.71 13.57
N SER A 183 23.24 17.87 14.73
CA SER A 183 24.54 18.54 14.82
C SER A 183 25.66 17.74 14.16
N TRP A 184 25.56 16.42 14.14
CA TRP A 184 26.53 15.56 13.45
C TRP A 184 26.37 15.64 11.93
N ALA A 185 25.13 15.68 11.43
CA ALA A 185 24.84 15.73 10.00
C ALA A 185 25.01 17.13 9.36
N GLU A 186 25.12 18.20 10.17
CA GLU A 186 25.07 19.59 9.71
C GLU A 186 26.11 19.91 8.63
N ALA A 187 27.37 19.50 8.80
CA ALA A 187 28.42 19.76 7.82
C ALA A 187 28.14 19.08 6.47
N ALA A 188 27.65 17.84 6.49
CA ALA A 188 27.29 17.12 5.27
C ALA A 188 26.08 17.75 4.57
N LEU A 189 25.08 18.20 5.34
CA LEU A 189 23.92 18.91 4.80
C LEU A 189 24.28 20.26 4.20
N GLN A 190 25.26 20.98 4.76
CA GLN A 190 25.75 22.24 4.19
C GLN A 190 26.35 22.02 2.79
N LEU A 191 27.24 21.03 2.66
CA LEU A 191 27.83 20.65 1.35
C LEU A 191 26.75 20.24 0.35
N LYS A 192 25.76 19.46 0.79
CA LYS A 192 24.63 19.05 -0.05
C LYS A 192 23.76 20.23 -0.47
N ALA A 193 23.52 21.20 0.41
CA ALA A 193 22.79 22.41 0.09
C ALA A 193 23.55 23.29 -0.93
N GLU A 194 24.88 23.34 -0.83
CA GLU A 194 25.75 23.99 -1.82
C GLU A 194 25.65 23.30 -3.18
N ARG A 195 25.75 21.96 -3.23
CA ARG A 195 25.58 21.19 -4.48
C ARG A 195 24.19 21.38 -5.07
N LEU A 196 23.13 21.28 -4.26
CA LEU A 196 21.75 21.49 -4.69
C LEU A 196 21.58 22.86 -5.35
N ARG A 197 22.13 23.93 -4.75
CA ARG A 197 22.10 25.28 -5.33
C ARG A 197 22.92 25.36 -6.63
N ALA A 198 24.09 24.72 -6.70
CA ALA A 198 24.91 24.71 -7.91
C ALA A 198 24.17 24.06 -9.10
N VAL A 199 23.56 22.89 -8.89
CA VAL A 199 22.77 22.21 -9.93
C VAL A 199 21.47 22.97 -10.24
N GLN A 200 20.86 23.64 -9.25
CA GLN A 200 19.71 24.53 -9.50
C GLN A 200 20.08 25.67 -10.45
N VAL A 201 21.25 26.29 -10.27
CA VAL A 201 21.74 27.35 -11.17
C VAL A 201 21.90 26.82 -12.60
N GLN A 202 22.45 25.61 -12.77
CA GLN A 202 22.54 24.95 -14.07
C GLN A 202 21.15 24.67 -14.68
N ALA A 203 20.23 24.08 -13.90
CA ALA A 203 18.87 23.77 -14.34
C ALA A 203 18.12 25.03 -14.78
N ARG A 204 18.26 26.13 -14.04
CA ARG A 204 17.67 27.43 -14.37
C ARG A 204 18.13 27.96 -15.73
N LEU A 205 19.36 27.69 -16.15
CA LEU A 205 19.87 28.15 -17.46
C LEU A 205 19.18 27.43 -18.63
N LEU A 206 18.66 26.23 -18.41
CA LEU A 206 18.13 25.35 -19.47
C LEU A 206 16.63 25.54 -19.72
N VAL A 207 15.96 26.41 -18.95
CA VAL A 207 14.53 26.74 -19.06
C VAL A 207 14.34 28.25 -19.03
N THR A 208 13.48 28.79 -19.88
CA THR A 208 13.19 30.23 -19.90
C THR A 208 11.92 30.57 -19.12
N GLU A 209 11.93 31.74 -18.49
CA GLU A 209 10.74 32.32 -17.85
C GLU A 209 9.58 32.47 -18.86
N ASP A 210 9.89 32.87 -20.10
CA ASP A 210 8.94 33.03 -21.20
C ASP A 210 8.24 31.71 -21.56
N ALA A 211 8.95 30.58 -21.58
CA ALA A 211 8.33 29.28 -21.86
C ALA A 211 7.36 28.87 -20.75
N LEU A 212 7.75 29.06 -19.48
CA LEU A 212 6.90 28.76 -18.33
C LEU A 212 5.65 29.65 -18.27
N LEU A 213 5.78 30.93 -18.63
CA LEU A 213 4.66 31.86 -18.78
C LEU A 213 3.76 31.47 -19.95
N GLY A 214 4.34 31.05 -21.08
CA GLY A 214 3.61 30.53 -22.24
C GLY A 214 2.76 29.31 -21.90
N ALA A 215 3.32 28.37 -21.12
CA ALA A 215 2.60 27.20 -20.63
C ALA A 215 1.48 27.57 -19.64
N ALA A 216 1.72 28.50 -18.70
CA ALA A 216 0.69 29.00 -17.80
C ALA A 216 -0.44 29.72 -18.55
N ALA A 217 -0.10 30.51 -19.59
CA ALA A 217 -1.07 31.16 -20.44
C ALA A 217 -1.90 30.14 -21.24
N ALA A 218 -1.27 29.11 -21.82
CA ALA A 218 -1.96 28.04 -22.54
C ALA A 218 -2.94 27.26 -21.65
N ALA A 219 -2.56 26.97 -20.40
CA ALA A 219 -3.44 26.33 -19.41
C ALA A 219 -4.69 27.18 -19.10
N ALA A 220 -4.55 28.51 -19.09
CA ALA A 220 -5.64 29.45 -18.85
C ALA A 220 -6.47 29.78 -20.11
N MET A 221 -6.06 29.33 -21.30
CA MET A 221 -6.78 29.61 -22.54
C MET A 221 -8.15 28.93 -22.56
N PRO A 222 -9.24 29.66 -22.87
CA PRO A 222 -10.53 29.04 -23.12
C PRO A 222 -10.51 28.22 -24.40
N GLU A 223 -11.43 27.25 -24.52
CA GLU A 223 -11.63 26.47 -25.74
C GLU A 223 -11.86 27.42 -26.93
N PRO A 224 -11.04 27.36 -28.01
CA PRO A 224 -11.10 28.31 -29.10
C PRO A 224 -12.18 27.95 -30.12
N ASP A 225 -12.66 28.95 -30.84
CA ASP A 225 -13.42 28.73 -32.06
C ASP A 225 -12.51 28.12 -33.14
N VAL A 226 -12.90 26.97 -33.67
CA VAL A 226 -12.13 26.23 -34.67
C VAL A 226 -12.71 26.42 -36.09
N PRO A 227 -11.87 26.59 -37.12
CA PRO A 227 -12.31 26.84 -38.51
C PRO A 227 -12.83 25.57 -39.20
N ALA A 228 -13.95 25.03 -38.72
CA ALA A 228 -14.50 23.74 -39.17
C ALA A 228 -15.05 23.74 -40.61
N ASP A 229 -15.38 24.91 -41.16
CA ASP A 229 -15.93 25.08 -42.51
C ASP A 229 -14.85 25.38 -43.57
N ASP A 230 -13.57 25.36 -43.19
CA ASP A 230 -12.47 25.62 -44.11
C ASP A 230 -12.29 24.46 -45.11
N ALA A 231 -12.25 24.78 -46.40
CA ALA A 231 -12.13 23.80 -47.48
C ALA A 231 -10.85 22.96 -47.37
N ALA A 232 -9.79 23.46 -46.72
CA ALA A 232 -8.56 22.73 -46.48
C ALA A 232 -8.75 21.51 -45.55
N PHE A 233 -9.79 21.48 -44.70
CA PHE A 233 -10.10 20.35 -43.82
C PHE A 233 -11.09 19.35 -44.40
N ALA A 234 -11.56 19.54 -45.64
CA ALA A 234 -12.44 18.59 -46.32
C ALA A 234 -11.94 17.11 -46.29
N PRO A 235 -10.62 16.81 -46.30
CA PRO A 235 -10.13 15.44 -46.14
C PRO A 235 -10.50 14.76 -44.79
N LEU A 236 -10.72 15.54 -43.73
CA LEU A 236 -11.04 15.05 -42.37
C LEU A 236 -12.51 14.68 -42.18
N GLY A 237 -13.40 15.12 -43.08
CA GLY A 237 -14.82 14.75 -43.09
C GLY A 237 -15.79 15.93 -43.11
N ALA A 238 -17.00 15.70 -42.60
CA ALA A 238 -18.02 16.75 -42.49
C ALA A 238 -17.63 17.79 -41.42
N PRO A 239 -18.11 19.05 -41.49
CA PRO A 239 -17.72 20.12 -40.56
C PRO A 239 -17.85 19.76 -39.07
N ALA A 240 -18.87 18.96 -38.70
CA ALA A 240 -19.02 18.49 -37.31
C ALA A 240 -17.87 17.57 -36.86
N GLU A 241 -17.36 16.73 -37.74
CA GLU A 241 -16.23 15.82 -37.48
C GLU A 241 -14.91 16.60 -37.48
N VAL A 242 -14.74 17.55 -38.41
CA VAL A 242 -13.61 18.49 -38.42
C VAL A 242 -13.54 19.25 -37.09
N LYS A 243 -14.67 19.81 -36.63
CA LYS A 243 -14.76 20.53 -35.35
C LYS A 243 -14.31 19.64 -34.19
N LYS A 244 -14.81 18.40 -34.12
CA LYS A 244 -14.43 17.44 -33.06
C LYS A 244 -12.94 17.12 -33.07
N GLN A 245 -12.35 16.92 -34.25
CA GLN A 245 -10.93 16.59 -34.39
C GLN A 245 -10.02 17.79 -34.09
N LEU A 246 -10.38 19.00 -34.51
CA LEU A 246 -9.64 20.22 -34.18
C LEU A 246 -9.71 20.54 -32.68
N LEU A 247 -10.86 20.33 -32.02
CA LEU A 247 -10.98 20.48 -30.57
C LEU A 247 -10.20 19.41 -29.80
N SER A 248 -10.15 18.18 -30.33
CA SER A 248 -9.29 17.12 -29.78
C SER A 248 -7.80 17.48 -29.90
N LEU A 249 -7.40 18.02 -31.06
CA LEU A 249 -6.05 18.53 -31.28
C LEU A 249 -5.73 19.69 -30.32
N TRP A 250 -6.65 20.64 -30.15
CA TRP A 250 -6.48 21.75 -29.22
C TRP A 250 -6.27 21.26 -27.78
N ARG A 251 -7.12 20.36 -27.27
CA ARG A 251 -6.96 19.81 -25.90
C ARG A 251 -5.65 19.05 -25.73
N ARG A 252 -5.18 18.35 -26.77
CA ARG A 252 -3.89 17.67 -26.73
C ARG A 252 -2.75 18.68 -26.73
N TRP A 253 -2.76 19.65 -27.64
CA TRP A 253 -1.78 20.71 -27.68
C TRP A 253 -1.73 21.47 -26.34
N GLN A 254 -2.88 21.85 -25.79
CA GLN A 254 -2.98 22.51 -24.49
C GLN A 254 -2.35 21.66 -23.38
N ARG A 255 -2.68 20.36 -23.28
CA ARG A 255 -2.08 19.45 -22.29
C ARG A 255 -0.57 19.29 -22.46
N THR A 256 -0.11 19.14 -23.70
CA THR A 256 1.32 18.97 -23.97
C THR A 256 2.10 20.24 -23.67
N VAL A 257 1.54 21.42 -23.97
CA VAL A 257 2.15 22.72 -23.67
C VAL A 257 2.08 23.03 -22.18
N GLU A 258 0.97 22.75 -21.51
CA GLU A 258 0.82 23.06 -20.09
C GLU A 258 1.79 22.24 -19.24
N ASP A 259 1.98 20.95 -19.52
CA ASP A 259 2.84 20.06 -18.72
C ASP A 259 4.34 20.19 -19.06
N SER A 260 4.73 21.02 -20.04
CA SER A 260 6.11 21.12 -20.54
C SER A 260 6.84 22.41 -20.17
N TRP A 261 8.16 22.34 -20.08
CA TRP A 261 9.06 23.51 -20.04
C TRP A 261 9.46 24.02 -21.44
N ASP A 262 9.02 23.34 -22.50
CA ASP A 262 9.33 23.75 -23.86
C ASP A 262 8.44 24.91 -24.32
N PRO A 263 8.98 25.84 -25.13
CA PRO A 263 8.16 26.86 -25.77
C PRO A 263 7.00 26.24 -26.56
N PRO A 264 5.79 26.85 -26.57
CA PRO A 264 4.63 26.28 -27.26
C PRO A 264 4.85 25.93 -28.75
N ARG A 265 5.78 26.63 -29.41
CA ARG A 265 6.22 26.38 -30.80
C ARG A 265 6.82 25.00 -31.04
N GLU A 266 7.47 24.41 -30.05
CA GLU A 266 8.12 23.10 -30.17
C GLU A 266 7.09 21.97 -30.35
N GLN A 267 5.81 22.24 -30.07
CA GLN A 267 4.71 21.28 -30.20
C GLN A 267 4.11 21.22 -31.61
N GLY A 268 4.79 21.81 -32.61
CA GLY A 268 4.34 21.83 -34.01
C GLY A 268 4.19 20.45 -34.65
N TYR A 269 4.89 19.42 -34.15
CA TYR A 269 4.77 18.03 -34.63
C TYR A 269 3.35 17.44 -34.42
N LEU A 270 2.55 18.00 -33.50
CA LEU A 270 1.18 17.56 -33.23
C LEU A 270 0.27 17.69 -34.47
N VAL A 271 0.66 18.47 -35.47
CA VAL A 271 0.03 18.51 -36.80
C VAL A 271 -0.12 17.12 -37.42
N HIS A 272 0.85 16.22 -37.20
CA HIS A 272 0.82 14.87 -37.75
C HIS A 272 -0.25 13.97 -37.14
N HIS A 273 -0.75 14.29 -35.94
CA HIS A 273 -1.79 13.49 -35.28
C HIS A 273 -3.10 13.46 -36.07
N LEU A 274 -3.42 14.53 -36.81
CA LEU A 274 -4.59 14.55 -37.68
C LEU A 274 -4.38 13.71 -38.95
N ALA A 275 -3.13 13.48 -39.36
CA ALA A 275 -2.81 12.63 -40.52
C ALA A 275 -3.11 11.15 -40.25
N ASP A 276 -3.00 10.69 -38.99
CA ASP A 276 -3.28 9.30 -38.60
C ASP A 276 -4.77 8.94 -38.80
N GLY A 277 -5.67 9.92 -38.74
CA GLY A 277 -7.11 9.76 -38.99
C GLY A 277 -7.52 9.72 -40.47
N MET A 278 -6.61 10.00 -41.40
CA MET A 278 -6.94 10.20 -42.83
C MET A 278 -7.09 8.92 -43.67
N GLY A 279 -6.73 7.74 -43.15
CA GLY A 279 -6.84 6.47 -43.88
C GLY A 279 -6.23 6.49 -45.30
N SER A 280 -6.88 5.86 -46.29
CA SER A 280 -6.39 5.80 -47.69
C SER A 280 -6.57 7.09 -48.51
N ARG A 281 -7.10 8.17 -47.92
CA ARG A 281 -7.40 9.43 -48.62
C ARG A 281 -6.19 10.38 -48.61
N ARG A 282 -5.25 10.16 -49.52
CA ARG A 282 -3.99 10.95 -49.61
C ARG A 282 -4.14 12.31 -50.31
N LYS A 283 -5.24 12.57 -51.02
CA LYS A 283 -5.42 13.80 -51.81
C LYS A 283 -5.83 14.97 -50.90
N GLY A 284 -5.01 16.02 -50.85
CA GLY A 284 -5.24 17.21 -50.01
C GLY A 284 -4.57 17.17 -48.63
N ARG A 285 -3.74 16.15 -48.34
CA ARG A 285 -3.01 16.02 -47.07
C ARG A 285 -2.10 17.22 -46.80
N ASP A 286 -1.29 17.64 -47.78
CA ASP A 286 -0.30 18.69 -47.55
C ASP A 286 -0.97 20.05 -47.30
N GLN A 287 -2.02 20.36 -48.06
CA GLN A 287 -2.85 21.56 -47.86
C GLN A 287 -3.54 21.57 -46.49
N MET A 288 -4.01 20.41 -46.03
CA MET A 288 -4.56 20.27 -44.69
C MET A 288 -3.48 20.48 -43.63
N LEU A 289 -2.31 19.82 -43.73
CA LEU A 289 -1.22 19.96 -42.75
C LEU A 289 -0.72 21.40 -42.67
N GLU A 290 -0.58 22.10 -43.81
CA GLU A 290 -0.25 23.52 -43.88
C GLU A 290 -1.28 24.37 -43.13
N ARG A 291 -2.57 24.09 -43.32
CA ARG A 291 -3.62 24.81 -42.61
C ARG A 291 -3.64 24.51 -41.11
N VAL A 292 -3.40 23.26 -40.70
CA VAL A 292 -3.27 22.90 -39.28
C VAL A 292 -2.08 23.62 -38.65
N ARG A 293 -0.94 23.75 -39.34
CA ARG A 293 0.22 24.53 -38.86
C ARG A 293 -0.16 25.99 -38.61
N ALA A 294 -0.91 26.61 -39.52
CA ALA A 294 -1.40 27.97 -39.33
C ALA A 294 -2.32 28.11 -38.11
N VAL A 295 -3.19 27.11 -37.85
CA VAL A 295 -4.06 27.08 -36.67
C VAL A 295 -3.24 26.91 -35.38
N LEU A 296 -2.25 26.01 -35.35
CA LEU A 296 -1.35 25.87 -34.19
C LEU A 296 -0.56 27.17 -33.94
N ALA A 297 -0.02 27.80 -34.98
CA ALA A 297 0.70 29.06 -34.88
C ALA A 297 -0.18 30.20 -34.33
N GLU A 298 -1.49 30.20 -34.64
CA GLU A 298 -2.44 31.13 -34.06
C GLU A 298 -2.61 30.90 -32.55
N TRP A 299 -2.74 29.65 -32.11
CA TRP A 299 -2.83 29.32 -30.68
C TRP A 299 -1.55 29.67 -29.93
N GLU A 300 -0.39 29.37 -30.52
CA GLU A 300 0.93 29.77 -30.01
C GLU A 300 1.03 31.30 -29.86
N THR A 301 0.67 32.05 -30.91
CA THR A 301 0.73 33.52 -30.89
C THR A 301 -0.19 34.09 -29.79
N ARG A 302 -1.38 33.51 -29.59
CA ARG A 302 -2.29 33.92 -28.51
C ARG A 302 -1.70 33.61 -27.13
N ALA A 303 -1.15 32.42 -26.92
CA ALA A 303 -0.48 32.05 -25.67
C ALA A 303 0.70 32.97 -25.37
N GLN A 304 1.52 33.29 -26.38
CA GLN A 304 2.70 34.14 -26.22
C GLN A 304 2.34 35.61 -26.03
N SER A 305 1.29 36.10 -26.68
CA SER A 305 0.74 37.44 -26.43
C SER A 305 0.21 37.59 -25.02
N ALA A 306 -0.45 36.55 -24.50
CA ALA A 306 -0.86 36.49 -23.11
C ALA A 306 0.36 36.38 -22.17
N ALA A 307 1.42 35.65 -22.53
CA ALA A 307 2.63 35.56 -21.71
C ALA A 307 3.44 36.87 -21.66
N GLY A 308 3.44 37.69 -22.72
CA GLY A 308 4.24 38.92 -22.84
C GLY A 308 3.74 40.15 -22.07
N GLY A 309 2.76 39.99 -21.18
CA GLY A 309 2.26 41.06 -20.31
C GLY A 309 3.24 41.43 -19.19
N GLN A 310 3.11 42.65 -18.65
CA GLN A 310 3.79 43.00 -17.39
C GLN A 310 2.95 42.49 -16.21
N TYR A 311 3.53 41.57 -15.45
CA TYR A 311 2.87 40.93 -14.31
C TYR A 311 3.49 41.34 -12.98
N GLY A 312 2.66 41.40 -11.94
CA GLY A 312 3.15 41.46 -10.56
C GLY A 312 3.74 40.12 -10.12
N GLU A 313 4.62 40.15 -9.12
CA GLU A 313 5.15 38.96 -8.47
C GLU A 313 4.28 38.56 -7.26
N ARG A 314 4.10 37.25 -7.05
CA ARG A 314 3.53 36.65 -5.84
C ARG A 314 4.51 35.68 -5.21
N VAL A 315 4.46 35.58 -3.89
CA VAL A 315 5.23 34.60 -3.11
C VAL A 315 4.32 33.46 -2.70
N LEU A 316 4.69 32.24 -3.06
CA LEU A 316 3.96 31.01 -2.72
C LEU A 316 4.87 30.04 -1.96
N PHE A 317 4.24 29.18 -1.16
CA PHE A 317 4.90 28.11 -0.43
C PHE A 317 4.48 26.75 -0.98
N ALA A 318 5.43 26.02 -1.55
CA ALA A 318 5.26 24.63 -1.97
C ALA A 318 5.65 23.69 -0.82
N ARG A 319 4.72 22.84 -0.37
CA ARG A 319 4.98 21.87 0.70
C ARG A 319 5.31 20.52 0.11
N LEU A 320 6.46 19.97 0.52
CA LEU A 320 6.84 18.60 0.22
C LEU A 320 6.09 17.66 1.19
N PRO A 321 5.44 16.59 0.68
CA PRO A 321 4.60 15.72 1.49
C PRO A 321 5.39 14.91 2.53
N HIS A 322 4.73 14.61 3.65
CA HIS A 322 5.34 13.98 4.82
C HIS A 322 5.33 12.43 4.75
N ASP A 323 4.32 11.83 4.11
CA ASP A 323 3.98 10.39 4.25
C ASP A 323 4.19 9.58 2.96
N ALA A 324 5.28 9.83 2.22
CA ALA A 324 5.72 8.85 1.24
C ALA A 324 6.55 7.80 1.96
N ALA A 325 5.89 6.79 2.54
CA ALA A 325 6.54 5.54 2.92
C ALA A 325 7.38 5.10 1.72
N THR A 326 8.70 5.25 1.85
CA THR A 326 9.65 4.89 0.82
C THR A 326 9.52 3.39 0.61
N GLU A 327 8.95 2.96 -0.51
CA GLU A 327 9.23 1.61 -0.98
C GLU A 327 10.74 1.53 -1.16
N ARG A 328 11.43 0.82 -0.25
CA ARG A 328 12.88 0.56 -0.33
C ARG A 328 13.31 0.01 -1.71
N ASP A 329 12.37 -0.52 -2.50
CA ASP A 329 12.59 -1.04 -3.86
C ASP A 329 12.02 -0.17 -5.00
N SER A 330 11.17 0.83 -4.72
CA SER A 330 10.71 1.77 -5.75
C SER A 330 11.63 2.97 -5.73
N ARG A 331 12.54 3.03 -6.71
CA ARG A 331 13.38 4.21 -6.98
C ARG A 331 12.58 5.46 -7.37
N ARG A 332 11.24 5.40 -7.33
CA ARG A 332 10.37 6.49 -7.78
C ARG A 332 10.09 7.44 -6.62
N SER A 333 10.77 8.58 -6.61
CA SER A 333 10.47 9.68 -5.68
C SER A 333 9.08 10.25 -5.96
N LEU A 334 8.41 10.84 -4.97
CA LEU A 334 7.20 11.63 -5.23
C LEU A 334 7.49 12.79 -6.19
N LEU A 335 8.71 13.32 -6.15
CA LEU A 335 9.18 14.30 -7.13
C LEU A 335 9.25 13.76 -8.57
N ASP A 336 9.30 12.45 -8.78
CA ASP A 336 9.22 11.85 -10.13
C ASP A 336 7.82 11.98 -10.74
N ARG A 337 6.83 12.43 -9.95
CA ARG A 337 5.47 12.68 -10.42
C ARG A 337 5.24 14.13 -10.85
N LEU A 338 6.18 15.04 -10.58
CA LEU A 338 6.08 16.41 -11.05
C LEU A 338 6.26 16.41 -12.56
N ASP A 339 5.39 17.14 -13.25
CA ASP A 339 5.57 17.40 -14.68
C ASP A 339 6.77 18.32 -14.94
N GLU A 340 7.16 18.43 -16.21
CA GLU A 340 8.32 19.22 -16.62
C GLU A 340 8.10 20.70 -16.30
N TRP A 341 6.88 21.21 -16.45
CA TRP A 341 6.55 22.59 -16.15
C TRP A 341 6.73 22.92 -14.67
N GLU A 342 6.21 22.10 -13.76
CA GLU A 342 6.31 22.28 -12.32
C GLU A 342 7.77 22.20 -11.86
N LEU A 343 8.57 21.29 -12.44
CA LEU A 343 10.02 21.23 -12.21
C LEU A 343 10.73 22.50 -12.70
N GLY A 344 10.38 22.99 -13.90
CA GLY A 344 10.92 24.23 -14.45
C GLY A 344 10.59 25.44 -13.55
N VAL A 345 9.35 25.53 -13.07
CA VAL A 345 8.91 26.59 -12.13
C VAL A 345 9.73 26.55 -10.85
N LEU A 346 9.89 25.37 -10.24
CA LEU A 346 10.69 25.23 -9.02
C LEU A 346 12.17 25.58 -9.27
N ALA A 347 12.75 25.21 -10.41
CA ALA A 347 14.16 25.51 -10.69
C ALA A 347 14.40 27.02 -10.88
N VAL A 348 13.51 27.67 -11.63
CA VAL A 348 13.63 29.08 -12.04
C VAL A 348 13.22 30.05 -10.93
N TYR A 349 12.12 29.76 -10.22
CA TYR A 349 11.47 30.71 -9.29
C TYR A 349 11.69 30.41 -7.80
N MET A 350 12.40 29.32 -7.44
CA MET A 350 12.77 29.06 -6.05
C MET A 350 13.73 30.13 -5.53
N VAL A 351 13.33 30.78 -4.43
CA VAL A 351 14.10 31.84 -3.76
C VAL A 351 14.73 31.31 -2.47
N ASP A 352 14.01 30.49 -1.72
CA ASP A 352 14.47 29.92 -0.47
C ASP A 352 13.85 28.54 -0.23
N ALA A 353 14.49 27.74 0.62
CA ALA A 353 14.00 26.44 1.04
C ALA A 353 14.25 26.24 2.54
N ALA A 354 13.15 26.07 3.29
CA ALA A 354 13.19 25.76 4.70
C ALA A 354 13.20 24.24 4.88
N TRP A 355 14.37 23.68 5.19
CA TRP A 355 14.55 22.24 5.39
C TRP A 355 14.19 21.83 6.81
N GLN A 356 13.03 21.18 6.94
CA GLN A 356 12.48 20.63 8.17
C GLN A 356 11.80 19.29 7.84
N PRO A 357 11.30 18.51 8.82
CA PRO A 357 10.57 17.27 8.51
C PRO A 357 9.36 17.49 7.58
N GLN A 358 8.82 18.71 7.54
CA GLN A 358 7.94 19.21 6.49
C GLN A 358 8.70 20.30 5.73
N SER A 359 9.48 19.91 4.73
CA SER A 359 10.24 20.86 3.92
C SER A 359 9.30 21.78 3.15
N VAL A 360 9.57 23.08 3.20
CA VAL A 360 8.81 24.11 2.49
C VAL A 360 9.74 24.84 1.54
N ILE A 361 9.35 24.90 0.27
CA ILE A 361 10.06 25.66 -0.76
C ILE A 361 9.30 26.97 -0.97
N THR A 362 10.01 28.09 -0.91
CA THR A 362 9.48 29.41 -1.20
C THR A 362 9.77 29.75 -2.65
N VAL A 363 8.71 29.97 -3.44
CA VAL A 363 8.81 30.40 -4.83
C VAL A 363 8.26 31.80 -4.99
N ARG A 364 8.91 32.61 -5.82
CA ARG A 364 8.44 33.95 -6.19
C ARG A 364 8.17 33.97 -7.68
N VAL A 365 6.90 33.97 -8.04
CA VAL A 365 6.42 33.70 -9.39
C VAL A 365 5.57 34.86 -9.91
N SER A 366 5.45 35.01 -11.23
CA SER A 366 4.53 35.95 -11.85
C SER A 366 3.06 35.55 -11.65
N GLU A 367 2.14 36.51 -11.66
CA GLU A 367 0.70 36.30 -11.47
C GLU A 367 0.09 35.12 -12.27
N PRO A 368 0.38 34.92 -13.57
CA PRO A 368 -0.19 33.81 -14.34
C PRO A 368 0.28 32.43 -13.84
N VAL A 369 1.55 32.33 -13.43
CA VAL A 369 2.12 31.11 -12.85
C VAL A 369 1.50 30.86 -11.48
N ALA A 370 1.34 31.90 -10.66
CA ALA A 370 0.69 31.80 -9.35
C ALA A 370 -0.76 31.30 -9.46
N ALA A 371 -1.53 31.89 -10.38
CA ALA A 371 -2.92 31.51 -10.62
C ALA A 371 -3.02 30.02 -11.00
N ARG A 372 -2.11 29.52 -11.85
CA ARG A 372 -2.07 28.10 -12.21
C ARG A 372 -1.73 27.20 -11.01
N LEU A 373 -0.69 27.55 -10.24
CA LEU A 373 -0.26 26.77 -9.07
C LEU A 373 -1.35 26.66 -8.00
N LEU A 374 -2.22 27.66 -7.85
CA LEU A 374 -3.28 27.69 -6.84
C LEU A 374 -4.60 27.05 -7.30
N THR A 375 -4.86 26.94 -8.62
CA THR A 375 -6.18 26.52 -9.14
C THR A 375 -6.21 25.08 -9.68
N GLN A 376 -5.07 24.53 -10.08
CA GLN A 376 -4.98 23.17 -10.62
C GLN A 376 -4.42 22.17 -9.60
N HIS A 377 -4.70 20.89 -9.80
CA HIS A 377 -4.12 19.82 -9.00
C HIS A 377 -2.70 19.51 -9.48
N HIS A 378 -1.70 19.99 -8.74
CA HIS A 378 -0.28 19.75 -8.98
C HIS A 378 0.26 18.62 -8.12
N GLY A 379 1.49 18.18 -8.40
CA GLY A 379 2.14 17.15 -7.59
C GLY A 379 2.50 17.64 -6.18
N LEU A 380 2.72 18.95 -6.00
CA LEU A 380 2.88 19.61 -4.71
C LEU A 380 1.66 20.45 -4.31
N SER A 381 1.53 20.71 -3.02
CA SER A 381 0.53 21.65 -2.50
C SER A 381 1.12 23.05 -2.39
N TYR A 382 0.44 24.02 -3.01
CA TYR A 382 0.82 25.43 -3.02
C TYR A 382 -0.16 26.25 -2.18
N SER A 383 0.37 27.21 -1.42
CA SER A 383 -0.44 28.12 -0.61
C SER A 383 0.18 29.51 -0.54
N GLU A 384 -0.67 30.53 -0.41
CA GLU A 384 -0.23 31.88 -0.07
C GLU A 384 0.06 31.98 1.43
N MET A 385 0.90 32.94 1.83
CA MET A 385 1.00 33.30 3.24
C MET A 385 -0.37 33.76 3.73
N GLU A 386 -0.96 33.12 4.74
CA GLU A 386 -1.93 33.84 5.56
C GLU A 386 -1.20 35.07 6.09
N ALA A 387 -1.66 36.26 5.71
CA ALA A 387 -1.09 37.52 6.18
C ALA A 387 -0.91 37.40 7.71
N ALA A 388 0.32 37.56 8.18
CA ALA A 388 0.66 37.57 9.59
C ALA A 388 -0.12 38.71 10.28
N GLY A 389 -1.34 38.39 10.69
CA GLY A 389 -2.22 39.15 11.56
C GLY A 389 -2.38 38.49 12.92
N THR A 390 -1.52 37.51 13.23
CA THR A 390 -1.24 37.08 14.59
C THR A 390 0.27 36.96 14.70
N GLU A 391 0.93 38.04 15.11
CA GLU A 391 2.13 37.83 15.94
C GLU A 391 1.72 36.79 16.99
N PRO A 392 2.44 35.67 17.16
CA PRO A 392 2.17 34.83 18.30
C PRO A 392 2.40 35.72 19.52
N THR A 393 1.32 36.15 20.16
CA THR A 393 1.39 36.86 21.43
C THR A 393 2.33 36.06 22.32
N PRO A 394 3.42 36.64 22.86
CA PRO A 394 4.32 35.94 23.78
C PRO A 394 3.64 35.61 25.13
N GLU A 395 2.32 35.73 25.21
CA GLU A 395 1.46 35.38 26.35
C GLU A 395 0.49 34.24 25.99
N THR A 396 0.98 33.22 25.30
CA THR A 396 0.69 31.86 25.77
C THR A 396 2.02 31.20 26.03
N ALA A 397 2.68 31.66 27.10
CA ALA A 397 3.50 30.80 27.92
C ALA A 397 2.60 29.65 28.40
N ALA A 398 2.33 28.71 27.49
CA ALA A 398 2.06 27.35 27.85
C ALA A 398 3.16 27.01 28.84
N LYS A 399 2.73 26.70 30.07
CA LYS A 399 3.57 26.04 31.08
C LYS A 399 4.57 25.15 30.35
N PRO A 400 5.86 25.19 30.67
CA PRO A 400 6.87 24.42 29.95
C PRO A 400 6.34 23.00 29.82
N SER A 401 5.93 22.64 28.60
CA SER A 401 5.57 21.27 28.31
C SER A 401 6.79 20.44 28.64
N PRO A 402 6.61 19.28 29.29
CA PRO A 402 7.73 18.44 29.68
C PRO A 402 8.57 18.16 28.42
N VAL A 403 9.89 18.17 28.61
CA VAL A 403 10.94 17.72 27.67
C VAL A 403 10.39 17.17 26.36
N ALA A 404 10.63 17.85 25.23
CA ALA A 404 10.17 17.43 23.91
C ALA A 404 10.37 15.92 23.74
N GLU A 405 9.26 15.17 23.74
CA GLU A 405 9.28 13.71 23.73
C GLU A 405 9.99 13.23 22.46
N LEU A 406 11.06 12.45 22.61
CA LEU A 406 11.79 11.93 21.46
C LEU A 406 10.93 10.89 20.75
N PRO A 407 10.82 10.93 19.40
CA PRO A 407 9.97 10.01 18.64
C PRO A 407 10.31 8.53 18.83
N PHE A 408 11.58 8.23 19.12
CA PHE A 408 12.11 6.91 19.40
C PHE A 408 13.03 6.96 20.60
N GLU A 409 12.70 6.19 21.64
CA GLU A 409 13.53 5.99 22.83
C GLU A 409 13.48 4.52 23.27
N PRO A 410 14.53 4.02 23.94
CA PRO A 410 14.49 2.73 24.59
C PRO A 410 13.27 2.58 25.49
N GLY A 411 12.50 1.53 25.24
CA GLY A 411 11.33 1.14 26.00
C GLY A 411 10.01 1.71 25.51
N VAL A 412 9.99 2.57 24.49
CA VAL A 412 8.74 2.97 23.82
C VAL A 412 8.18 1.81 22.98
N PHE A 413 9.08 1.02 22.38
CA PHE A 413 8.74 -0.16 21.58
C PHE A 413 9.33 -1.44 22.22
N ASP A 414 9.42 -2.56 21.48
CA ASP A 414 9.91 -3.85 22.02
C ASP A 414 11.46 -3.95 22.16
N ASP A 415 12.12 -2.86 22.54
CA ASP A 415 13.56 -2.81 22.80
C ASP A 415 13.93 -3.01 24.28
N THR A 416 12.95 -3.10 25.18
CA THR A 416 13.18 -3.40 26.60
C THR A 416 12.24 -4.50 27.13
N PRO A 417 12.59 -5.20 28.22
CA PRO A 417 11.68 -6.13 28.88
C PRO A 417 10.33 -5.47 29.16
N VAL A 418 9.22 -6.19 29.02
CA VAL A 418 7.84 -5.64 29.13
C VAL A 418 7.64 -4.74 30.37
N ARG A 419 8.22 -5.12 31.52
CA ARG A 419 8.16 -4.34 32.77
C ARG A 419 8.80 -2.94 32.71
N GLY A 420 9.68 -2.70 31.75
CA GLY A 420 10.39 -1.44 31.55
C GLY A 420 9.81 -0.60 30.41
N ARG A 421 8.71 -1.05 29.77
CA ARG A 421 8.11 -0.35 28.65
C ARG A 421 7.31 0.87 29.09
N ARG A 422 7.30 1.87 28.22
CA ARG A 422 6.64 3.16 28.43
C ARG A 422 5.36 3.24 27.58
N PRO A 423 4.34 4.00 28.06
CA PRO A 423 3.14 4.22 27.27
C PRO A 423 3.46 4.85 25.91
N VAL A 424 2.83 4.36 24.85
CA VAL A 424 2.97 4.95 23.52
C VAL A 424 2.07 6.17 23.38
N THR A 425 2.55 7.20 22.68
CA THR A 425 1.81 8.44 22.42
C THR A 425 1.54 8.56 20.93
N ARG A 426 0.68 9.51 20.55
CA ARG A 426 0.37 9.77 19.14
C ARG A 426 1.63 10.11 18.32
N THR A 427 2.59 10.79 18.94
CA THR A 427 3.88 11.13 18.32
C THR A 427 4.65 9.85 17.96
N HIS A 428 4.72 8.88 18.88
CA HIS A 428 5.38 7.59 18.64
C HIS A 428 4.72 6.81 17.48
N LEU A 429 3.39 6.76 17.41
CA LEU A 429 2.69 6.03 16.35
C LEU A 429 2.86 6.68 14.97
N ARG A 430 2.89 8.01 14.91
CA ARG A 430 3.20 8.74 13.67
C ARG A 430 4.64 8.52 13.23
N ALA A 431 5.58 8.53 14.17
CA ALA A 431 6.98 8.25 13.88
C ALA A 431 7.18 6.81 13.37
N LEU A 432 6.48 5.85 13.98
CA LEU A 432 6.48 4.46 13.52
C LEU A 432 5.96 4.33 12.08
N ARG A 433 4.88 5.05 11.77
CA ARG A 433 4.30 5.10 10.41
C ARG A 433 5.24 5.72 9.38
N ALA A 434 5.97 6.77 9.75
CA ALA A 434 6.97 7.39 8.89
C ALA A 434 8.19 6.48 8.65
N ALA A 435 8.54 5.64 9.62
CA ALA A 435 9.76 4.84 9.58
C ALA A 435 9.58 3.40 9.06
N MET A 436 8.39 2.80 9.22
CA MET A 436 8.13 1.41 8.85
C MET A 436 7.15 1.28 7.68
N ARG A 437 7.49 0.43 6.70
CA ARG A 437 6.63 0.10 5.55
C ARG A 437 5.29 -0.50 5.98
N ASP A 438 5.35 -1.48 6.88
CA ASP A 438 4.17 -2.24 7.34
C ASP A 438 3.71 -1.76 8.72
N ALA A 439 3.82 -0.45 8.96
CA ALA A 439 3.41 0.16 10.23
C ALA A 439 1.92 -0.07 10.52
N GLU A 440 1.08 -0.21 9.51
CA GLU A 440 -0.37 -0.44 9.70
C GLU A 440 -0.71 -1.87 10.14
N GLN A 441 0.28 -2.76 10.34
CA GLN A 441 0.06 -4.12 10.82
C GLN A 441 -0.70 -4.21 12.17
N LEU A 442 -1.03 -5.45 12.56
CA LEU A 442 -1.62 -5.72 13.87
C LEU A 442 -0.55 -5.75 14.96
N TYR A 443 -0.90 -5.15 16.10
CA TYR A 443 -0.08 -5.09 17.29
C TYR A 443 -0.82 -5.73 18.46
N VAL A 444 -0.09 -6.56 19.21
CA VAL A 444 -0.47 -6.96 20.57
C VAL A 444 -0.15 -5.80 21.49
N VAL A 445 -1.14 -5.31 22.22
CA VAL A 445 -1.00 -4.20 23.15
C VAL A 445 -1.51 -4.58 24.53
N PHE A 446 -1.05 -3.86 25.54
CA PHE A 446 -1.62 -3.92 26.87
C PHE A 446 -2.05 -2.53 27.32
N SER A 447 -3.31 -2.41 27.72
CA SER A 447 -3.88 -1.20 28.30
C SER A 447 -4.37 -1.44 29.72
N VAL A 448 -4.42 -0.39 30.53
CA VAL A 448 -4.92 -0.48 31.91
C VAL A 448 -6.40 -0.86 31.93
N ASP A 449 -7.18 -0.34 30.98
CA ASP A 449 -8.64 -0.47 30.98
C ASP A 449 -9.13 -1.80 30.41
N ALA A 450 -8.46 -2.31 29.36
CA ALA A 450 -8.93 -3.50 28.63
C ALA A 450 -7.98 -4.70 28.74
N GLY A 451 -6.81 -4.54 29.36
CA GLY A 451 -5.81 -5.60 29.43
C GLY A 451 -5.14 -5.88 28.09
N LEU A 452 -4.94 -7.16 27.76
CA LEU A 452 -4.23 -7.62 26.57
C LEU A 452 -5.16 -7.67 25.35
N GLU A 453 -4.80 -6.97 24.27
CA GLU A 453 -5.62 -6.87 23.05
C GLU A 453 -4.77 -6.96 21.78
N VAL A 454 -5.42 -7.23 20.64
CA VAL A 454 -4.82 -7.12 19.29
C VAL A 454 -5.54 -6.00 18.55
N VAL A 455 -4.79 -5.02 18.06
CA VAL A 455 -5.32 -3.80 17.43
C VAL A 455 -4.45 -3.33 16.27
N ALA A 456 -5.05 -2.71 15.27
CA ALA A 456 -4.32 -2.05 14.18
C ALA A 456 -3.73 -0.70 14.63
N LEU A 457 -2.64 -0.26 13.98
CA LEU A 457 -1.97 1.01 14.33
C LEU A 457 -2.89 2.23 14.20
N SER A 458 -3.70 2.28 13.14
CA SER A 458 -4.67 3.37 12.93
C SER A 458 -5.73 3.46 14.03
N VAL A 459 -6.17 2.32 14.58
CA VAL A 459 -7.08 2.29 15.75
C VAL A 459 -6.37 2.78 17.00
N LEU A 460 -5.11 2.40 17.20
CA LEU A 460 -4.29 2.93 18.30
C LEU A 460 -4.08 4.44 18.21
N ASP A 461 -3.85 4.99 17.01
CA ASP A 461 -3.72 6.44 16.80
C ASP A 461 -5.00 7.18 17.23
N GLN A 462 -6.17 6.66 16.85
CA GLN A 462 -7.47 7.20 17.29
C GLN A 462 -7.66 7.09 18.81
N ARG A 463 -7.35 5.93 19.40
CA ARG A 463 -7.46 5.70 20.85
C ARG A 463 -6.51 6.61 21.63
N CYS A 464 -5.26 6.76 21.19
CA CYS A 464 -4.30 7.71 21.77
C CYS A 464 -4.80 9.16 21.69
N ALA A 465 -5.42 9.56 20.56
CA ALA A 465 -6.04 10.88 20.44
C ALA A 465 -7.21 11.07 21.41
N ALA A 466 -7.90 9.99 21.79
CA ALA A 466 -8.95 9.98 22.80
C ALA A 466 -8.43 9.79 24.25
N GLY A 467 -7.11 9.76 24.45
CA GLY A 467 -6.49 9.66 25.78
C GLY A 467 -6.16 8.25 26.27
N TRP A 468 -6.15 7.25 25.38
CA TRP A 468 -5.76 5.88 25.71
C TRP A 468 -4.33 5.80 26.26
N GLN A 469 -4.14 4.93 27.26
CA GLN A 469 -2.86 4.69 27.90
C GLN A 469 -2.52 3.19 27.88
N GLY A 470 -1.46 2.84 27.18
CA GLY A 470 -1.00 1.46 27.09
C GLY A 470 0.34 1.33 26.37
N VAL A 471 0.84 0.11 26.31
CA VAL A 471 2.13 -0.23 25.71
C VAL A 471 1.92 -1.20 24.55
N ILE A 472 2.73 -1.05 23.50
CA ILE A 472 2.84 -2.08 22.46
C ILE A 472 3.70 -3.21 23.04
N ILE A 473 3.24 -4.46 22.91
CA ILE A 473 3.94 -5.68 23.35
C ILE A 473 4.69 -6.34 22.20
N ALA A 474 4.03 -6.51 21.05
CA ALA A 474 4.60 -7.19 19.89
C ALA A 474 3.82 -6.80 18.62
N GLY A 475 4.48 -6.78 17.47
CA GLY A 475 3.85 -6.75 16.14
C GLY A 475 3.73 -8.15 15.54
N ALA A 476 3.18 -8.25 14.32
CA ALA A 476 3.09 -9.53 13.60
C ALA A 476 4.48 -10.12 13.37
N SER A 477 5.47 -9.30 13.04
CA SER A 477 6.85 -9.74 12.76
C SER A 477 7.60 -10.30 13.97
N ASP A 478 7.09 -10.13 15.20
CA ASP A 478 7.70 -10.66 16.42
C ASP A 478 7.31 -12.12 16.71
N LEU A 479 6.33 -12.66 15.97
CA LEU A 479 5.91 -14.05 16.14
C LEU A 479 6.99 -15.01 15.57
N PRO A 480 7.46 -15.99 16.37
CA PRO A 480 8.59 -16.82 15.99
C PRO A 480 8.26 -17.79 14.84
N ASP A 481 9.22 -17.96 13.94
CA ASP A 481 9.13 -18.84 12.77
C ASP A 481 8.75 -20.28 13.15
N ALA A 482 9.18 -20.76 14.32
CA ALA A 482 8.85 -22.08 14.83
C ALA A 482 7.34 -22.37 14.96
N LEU A 483 6.49 -21.33 15.08
CA LEU A 483 5.03 -21.48 15.04
C LEU A 483 4.49 -21.79 13.63
N PHE A 484 5.30 -21.57 12.60
CA PHE A 484 4.96 -21.63 11.20
C PHE A 484 5.80 -22.66 10.41
N ASP A 485 6.99 -23.03 10.88
CA ASP A 485 7.97 -23.92 10.22
C ASP A 485 7.53 -25.39 10.10
N THR A 486 6.62 -25.85 10.97
CA THR A 486 6.11 -27.25 10.95
C THR A 486 4.98 -27.48 9.96
N ARG A 487 4.63 -26.46 9.16
CA ARG A 487 3.46 -26.50 8.28
C ARG A 487 3.83 -27.18 6.97
N PRO A 488 2.95 -28.04 6.44
CA PRO A 488 3.25 -28.82 5.25
C PRO A 488 3.63 -27.87 4.11
N ALA A 489 4.78 -28.11 3.49
CA ALA A 489 5.14 -27.50 2.22
C ALA A 489 3.98 -27.70 1.24
N ILE A 490 3.66 -26.65 0.49
CA ILE A 490 2.76 -26.79 -0.67
C ILE A 490 3.33 -27.94 -1.51
N PRO A 491 2.55 -29.01 -1.79
CA PRO A 491 3.03 -30.06 -2.66
C PRO A 491 3.30 -29.44 -4.04
N GLY A 492 4.58 -29.39 -4.41
CA GLY A 492 5.09 -29.24 -5.78
C GLY A 492 4.83 -27.90 -6.47
N GLN A 493 5.87 -27.43 -7.17
CA GLN A 493 5.78 -26.50 -8.31
C GLN A 493 5.00 -27.10 -9.52
N ASP A 494 4.16 -28.12 -9.28
CA ASP A 494 3.41 -28.90 -10.27
C ASP A 494 1.88 -28.78 -10.06
N ALA A 495 1.42 -27.80 -9.27
CA ALA A 495 0.03 -27.37 -9.38
C ALA A 495 -0.10 -26.59 -10.69
N PRO A 496 -0.94 -27.02 -11.65
CA PRO A 496 -1.08 -26.33 -12.93
C PRO A 496 -1.43 -24.87 -12.69
N GLU A 497 -0.92 -23.97 -13.55
CA GLU A 497 -1.23 -22.52 -13.52
C GLU A 497 -2.75 -22.24 -13.55
N ASP A 498 -3.56 -23.24 -13.94
CA ASP A 498 -5.03 -23.26 -13.99
C ASP A 498 -5.70 -24.04 -12.81
N GLY A 499 -4.98 -24.39 -11.75
CA GLY A 499 -5.52 -25.15 -10.63
C GLY A 499 -6.59 -24.39 -9.84
N GLU A 500 -7.75 -25.03 -9.57
CA GLU A 500 -8.79 -24.47 -8.71
C GLU A 500 -8.21 -24.10 -7.32
N ILE A 501 -8.16 -22.79 -7.04
CA ILE A 501 -7.67 -22.23 -5.77
C ILE A 501 -8.51 -22.77 -4.60
N TRP A 502 -9.81 -22.92 -4.85
CA TRP A 502 -10.83 -23.38 -3.92
C TRP A 502 -10.87 -24.91 -3.89
N PRO A 503 -10.87 -25.55 -2.71
CA PRO A 503 -11.02 -27.00 -2.64
C PRO A 503 -12.40 -27.42 -3.14
N GLU A 504 -12.48 -28.60 -3.77
CA GLU A 504 -13.74 -29.21 -4.12
C GLU A 504 -14.59 -29.47 -2.85
N ARG A 505 -15.88 -29.17 -2.93
CA ARG A 505 -16.81 -29.35 -1.82
C ARG A 505 -17.16 -30.82 -1.68
N ILE A 506 -16.89 -31.37 -0.49
CA ILE A 506 -17.23 -32.76 -0.15
C ILE A 506 -18.61 -32.76 0.48
N TYR A 507 -19.57 -33.39 -0.20
CA TYR A 507 -20.96 -33.47 0.23
C TYR A 507 -21.28 -34.70 1.09
N ASP A 508 -20.48 -35.76 0.99
CA ASP A 508 -20.70 -37.00 1.76
C ASP A 508 -20.27 -36.82 3.23
N PRO A 509 -21.20 -36.89 4.20
CA PRO A 509 -20.90 -36.77 5.63
C PRO A 509 -19.95 -37.84 6.18
N HIS A 510 -19.85 -39.00 5.53
CA HIS A 510 -19.00 -40.12 5.99
C HIS A 510 -17.55 -39.99 5.51
N HIS A 511 -17.28 -39.09 4.56
CA HIS A 511 -15.93 -38.83 4.11
C HIS A 511 -15.11 -38.09 5.18
N GLU A 512 -13.88 -38.53 5.46
CA GLU A 512 -13.04 -37.97 6.55
C GLU A 512 -12.76 -36.46 6.42
N ALA A 513 -12.74 -35.96 5.18
CA ALA A 513 -12.55 -34.55 4.86
C ALA A 513 -13.85 -33.71 4.80
N PHE A 514 -15.02 -34.29 5.07
CA PHE A 514 -16.29 -33.54 5.13
C PHE A 514 -16.18 -32.33 6.09
N GLY A 515 -16.66 -31.16 5.69
CA GLY A 515 -16.57 -29.92 6.49
C GLY A 515 -15.14 -29.41 6.75
N ALA A 516 -14.08 -30.05 6.23
CA ALA A 516 -12.70 -29.55 6.38
C ALA A 516 -12.52 -28.18 5.74
N SER A 517 -13.31 -27.86 4.70
CA SER A 517 -13.30 -26.58 4.00
C SER A 517 -13.63 -25.38 4.89
N LEU A 518 -14.44 -25.61 5.94
CA LEU A 518 -14.89 -24.61 6.93
C LEU A 518 -13.85 -24.34 8.02
N GLY A 519 -12.87 -25.23 8.16
CA GLY A 519 -11.93 -25.23 9.27
C GLY A 519 -10.84 -24.16 9.15
N VAL A 520 -10.26 -23.81 10.31
CA VAL A 520 -9.09 -22.94 10.45
C VAL A 520 -7.91 -23.41 9.59
N ALA A 521 -7.63 -24.72 9.57
CA ALA A 521 -6.53 -25.31 8.80
C ALA A 521 -6.70 -25.10 7.28
N GLN A 522 -7.93 -25.13 6.76
CA GLN A 522 -8.16 -24.83 5.34
C GLN A 522 -7.94 -23.35 5.05
N GLY A 523 -8.32 -22.45 5.97
CA GLY A 523 -8.05 -21.02 5.84
C GLY A 523 -6.57 -20.71 5.67
N GLU A 524 -5.70 -21.39 6.43
CA GLU A 524 -4.25 -21.24 6.27
C GLU A 524 -3.76 -21.71 4.91
N ARG A 525 -4.22 -22.89 4.47
CA ARG A 525 -3.86 -23.42 3.15
C ARG A 525 -4.28 -22.50 2.02
N LEU A 526 -5.50 -21.94 2.10
CA LEU A 526 -6.00 -20.97 1.12
C LEU A 526 -5.18 -19.69 1.13
N LEU A 527 -4.86 -19.14 2.31
CA LEU A 527 -3.98 -17.96 2.42
C LEU A 527 -2.63 -18.22 1.75
N VAL A 528 -1.98 -19.34 2.06
CA VAL A 528 -0.69 -19.72 1.48
C VAL A 528 -0.78 -19.83 -0.04
N ARG A 529 -1.85 -20.42 -0.59
CA ARG A 529 -2.09 -20.49 -2.04
C ARG A 529 -2.33 -19.12 -2.66
N LEU A 530 -3.15 -18.27 -2.04
CA LEU A 530 -3.44 -16.91 -2.52
C LEU A 530 -2.22 -15.99 -2.48
N CYS A 531 -1.28 -16.27 -1.58
CA CYS A 531 -0.01 -15.56 -1.48
C CYS A 531 1.13 -16.27 -2.24
N ALA A 532 0.87 -17.37 -2.97
CA ALA A 532 1.89 -18.07 -3.73
C ALA A 532 2.54 -17.15 -4.77
N GLY A 533 3.87 -17.23 -4.90
CA GLY A 533 4.64 -16.34 -5.78
C GLY A 533 4.88 -14.92 -5.22
N ARG A 534 4.34 -14.58 -4.04
CA ARG A 534 4.62 -13.30 -3.36
C ARG A 534 5.68 -13.48 -2.27
N GLN A 535 6.49 -12.45 -2.04
CA GLN A 535 7.52 -12.45 -0.99
C GLN A 535 6.97 -12.40 0.45
N ASP A 536 5.65 -12.31 0.64
CA ASP A 536 4.99 -11.91 1.90
C ASP A 536 4.14 -13.02 2.58
N VAL A 537 4.31 -14.29 2.20
CA VAL A 537 3.50 -15.40 2.78
C VAL A 537 3.68 -15.49 4.30
N GLY A 538 4.91 -15.31 4.79
CA GLY A 538 5.22 -15.41 6.22
C GLY A 538 4.53 -14.33 7.05
N HIS A 539 4.59 -13.07 6.62
CA HIS A 539 3.96 -11.99 7.39
C HIS A 539 2.42 -12.06 7.28
N ALA A 540 1.86 -12.48 6.13
CA ALA A 540 0.42 -12.78 6.02
C ALA A 540 -0.04 -13.86 7.02
N LEU A 541 0.75 -14.93 7.23
CA LEU A 541 0.45 -15.98 8.23
C LEU A 541 0.52 -15.46 9.68
N ARG A 542 1.48 -14.57 9.97
CA ARG A 542 1.61 -13.95 11.29
C ARG A 542 0.44 -13.00 11.58
N SER A 543 0.05 -12.19 10.60
CA SER A 543 -1.12 -11.33 10.69
C SER A 543 -2.42 -12.12 10.85
N LEU A 544 -2.56 -13.27 10.16
CA LEU A 544 -3.66 -14.19 10.37
C LEU A 544 -3.70 -14.74 11.82
N ALA A 545 -2.54 -15.10 12.37
CA ALA A 545 -2.46 -15.61 13.74
C ALA A 545 -2.90 -14.56 14.77
N LEU A 546 -2.49 -13.29 14.60
CA LEU A 546 -2.93 -12.18 15.46
C LEU A 546 -4.42 -11.89 15.30
N ALA A 547 -4.91 -11.76 14.07
CA ALA A 547 -6.32 -11.45 13.80
C ALA A 547 -7.29 -12.51 14.36
N ARG A 548 -6.87 -13.78 14.44
CA ARG A 548 -7.66 -14.85 15.07
C ARG A 548 -7.88 -14.66 16.57
N GLY A 549 -7.06 -13.87 17.24
CA GLY A 549 -7.25 -13.55 18.66
C GLY A 549 -8.33 -12.50 18.91
N MET A 550 -8.77 -11.78 17.89
CA MET A 550 -9.73 -10.68 18.06
C MET A 550 -11.14 -11.20 18.31
N ALA A 551 -11.86 -10.58 19.24
CA ALA A 551 -13.24 -10.94 19.51
C ALA A 551 -14.14 -10.56 18.33
N ASP A 552 -14.09 -9.31 17.87
CA ASP A 552 -14.88 -8.80 16.75
C ASP A 552 -13.97 -8.43 15.58
N LEU A 553 -14.17 -9.05 14.41
CA LEU A 553 -13.37 -8.77 13.22
C LEU A 553 -13.73 -7.43 12.56
N ARG A 554 -14.85 -6.78 12.92
CA ARG A 554 -15.22 -5.44 12.44
C ARG A 554 -14.27 -4.36 12.96
N GLU A 555 -13.59 -4.63 14.07
CA GLU A 555 -12.56 -3.73 14.62
C GLU A 555 -11.29 -3.66 13.75
N LEU A 556 -11.15 -4.58 12.79
CA LEU A 556 -10.07 -4.57 11.79
C LEU A 556 -10.33 -3.60 10.63
N GLU A 557 -11.50 -2.97 10.57
CA GLU A 557 -11.82 -2.00 9.53
C GLU A 557 -10.86 -0.82 9.56
N THR A 558 -10.44 -0.42 8.37
CA THR A 558 -9.39 0.58 8.17
C THR A 558 -9.89 1.97 8.49
N ALA A 559 -9.24 2.62 9.46
CA ALA A 559 -9.42 4.03 9.73
C ALA A 559 -8.65 4.88 8.70
N GLY A 560 -9.25 5.09 7.53
CA GLY A 560 -8.85 6.10 6.56
C GLY A 560 -8.03 5.63 5.36
N TYR A 561 -7.59 6.60 4.58
CA TYR A 561 -6.88 6.43 3.32
C TYR A 561 -5.43 6.92 3.44
N ASP A 562 -4.51 6.33 2.68
CA ASP A 562 -3.17 6.88 2.48
C ASP A 562 -3.25 8.13 1.59
N ASP A 563 -2.13 8.83 1.43
CA ASP A 563 -2.06 10.05 0.61
C ASP A 563 -2.35 9.81 -0.88
N ARG A 564 -2.44 8.55 -1.31
CA ARG A 564 -2.83 8.13 -2.66
C ARG A 564 -4.32 7.82 -2.76
N GLY A 565 -5.09 8.00 -1.69
CA GLY A 565 -6.50 7.66 -1.63
C GLY A 565 -6.76 6.14 -1.52
N LEU A 566 -5.76 5.33 -1.15
CA LEU A 566 -5.91 3.89 -0.95
C LEU A 566 -6.20 3.58 0.52
N ALA A 567 -7.14 2.68 0.81
CA ALA A 567 -7.49 2.32 2.18
C ALA A 567 -6.27 1.74 2.93
N ARG A 568 -6.02 2.24 4.15
CA ARG A 568 -4.89 1.79 5.00
C ARG A 568 -5.17 0.42 5.61
N ARG A 569 -4.82 -0.67 4.91
CA ARG A 569 -5.14 -2.04 5.34
C ARG A 569 -4.08 -2.62 6.28
N PRO A 570 -4.48 -3.25 7.40
CA PRO A 570 -3.53 -3.86 8.33
C PRO A 570 -2.89 -5.15 7.83
N PHE A 571 -3.45 -5.74 6.78
CA PHE A 571 -2.93 -6.95 6.16
C PHE A 571 -3.50 -7.16 4.75
N ALA A 572 -2.90 -8.08 3.99
CA ALA A 572 -3.36 -8.45 2.66
C ALA A 572 -4.78 -9.06 2.67
N SER A 573 -5.57 -8.79 1.61
CA SER A 573 -6.95 -9.31 1.48
C SER A 573 -7.05 -10.85 1.61
N ALA A 574 -5.97 -11.57 1.31
CA ALA A 574 -5.91 -13.03 1.48
C ALA A 574 -6.17 -13.48 2.93
N VAL A 575 -5.82 -12.65 3.93
CA VAL A 575 -6.03 -12.95 5.36
C VAL A 575 -7.52 -13.09 5.68
N TRP A 576 -8.41 -12.35 5.00
CA TRP A 576 -9.85 -12.51 5.16
C TRP A 576 -10.32 -13.92 4.80
N HIS A 577 -9.76 -14.54 3.76
CA HIS A 577 -10.05 -15.93 3.41
C HIS A 577 -9.48 -16.92 4.43
N GLY A 578 -8.43 -16.54 5.15
CA GLY A 578 -7.87 -17.28 6.27
C GLY A 578 -8.67 -17.18 7.58
N LEU A 579 -9.43 -16.09 7.76
CA LEU A 579 -10.28 -15.84 8.94
C LEU A 579 -11.71 -16.37 8.76
N LEU A 580 -12.25 -16.23 7.55
CA LEU A 580 -13.66 -16.48 7.25
C LEU A 580 -13.82 -17.66 6.29
N ALA A 581 -14.84 -18.48 6.56
CA ALA A 581 -15.40 -19.37 5.55
C ALA A 581 -16.55 -18.64 4.86
N MET A 582 -16.33 -18.29 3.59
CA MET A 582 -17.33 -17.66 2.73
C MET A 582 -18.30 -18.70 2.09
N GLU A 583 -18.15 -19.97 2.48
CA GLU A 583 -19.01 -21.09 2.08
C GLU A 583 -20.22 -21.17 3.02
N GLN A 584 -21.39 -21.51 2.46
CA GLN A 584 -22.62 -21.71 3.24
C GLN A 584 -22.55 -22.98 4.09
N LEU A 585 -22.80 -22.85 5.39
CA LEU A 585 -23.03 -23.99 6.28
C LEU A 585 -24.27 -24.75 5.84
N ASP A 586 -24.18 -26.08 5.82
CA ASP A 586 -25.37 -26.90 5.74
C ASP A 586 -25.97 -27.03 7.15
N LEU A 587 -27.11 -26.38 7.35
CA LEU A 587 -27.80 -26.28 8.64
C LEU A 587 -28.96 -27.26 8.80
N HIS A 588 -29.26 -28.09 7.79
CA HIS A 588 -30.39 -29.03 7.84
C HIS A 588 -30.41 -29.93 9.10
N PRO A 589 -29.28 -30.47 9.62
CA PRO A 589 -29.31 -31.29 10.83
C PRO A 589 -29.92 -30.60 12.06
N PHE A 590 -29.82 -29.27 12.11
CA PHE A 590 -30.22 -28.43 13.25
C PHE A 590 -31.61 -27.82 13.08
N GLU A 591 -32.18 -27.86 11.87
CA GLU A 591 -33.56 -27.45 11.63
C GLU A 591 -34.54 -28.34 12.41
N PRO A 592 -35.66 -27.79 12.92
CA PRO A 592 -36.63 -28.56 13.67
C PRO A 592 -37.28 -29.64 12.81
N ASP A 593 -37.54 -30.80 13.42
CA ASP A 593 -38.32 -31.86 12.80
C ASP A 593 -39.78 -31.38 12.65
N THR A 594 -40.27 -31.28 11.42
CA THR A 594 -41.64 -30.82 11.14
C THR A 594 -42.58 -32.01 10.96
N ASP A 595 -43.76 -31.97 11.58
CA ASP A 595 -44.81 -32.99 11.50
C ASP A 595 -45.39 -33.26 10.09
N THR A 596 -44.84 -32.65 9.04
CA THR A 596 -45.35 -32.71 7.65
C THR A 596 -45.05 -34.01 6.90
N GLY A 597 -44.44 -35.01 7.57
CA GLY A 597 -44.18 -36.34 7.01
C GLY A 597 -42.95 -36.45 6.09
N TRP A 598 -42.27 -35.34 5.83
CA TRP A 598 -40.94 -35.29 5.22
C TRP A 598 -39.96 -34.64 6.21
N PRO A 599 -39.00 -35.40 6.79
CA PRO A 599 -38.03 -34.82 7.71
C PRO A 599 -37.14 -33.84 6.93
N ARG A 600 -37.29 -32.52 7.16
CA ARG A 600 -36.37 -31.50 6.63
C ARG A 600 -35.11 -31.37 7.49
N GLY A 601 -35.24 -31.53 8.80
CA GLY A 601 -34.14 -31.54 9.77
C GLY A 601 -34.36 -32.56 10.90
N THR A 602 -33.35 -32.72 11.77
CA THR A 602 -33.39 -33.65 12.91
C THR A 602 -33.54 -32.96 14.27
N GLY A 603 -33.54 -31.62 14.30
CA GLY A 603 -33.56 -30.83 15.52
C GLY A 603 -32.38 -31.14 16.46
N LEU A 604 -31.21 -31.46 15.89
CA LEU A 604 -30.00 -31.63 16.70
C LEU A 604 -29.62 -30.29 17.35
N PRO A 605 -29.09 -30.28 18.58
CA PRO A 605 -28.65 -29.04 19.21
C PRO A 605 -27.52 -28.40 18.40
N LEU A 606 -27.40 -27.08 18.41
CA LEU A 606 -26.27 -26.40 17.77
C LEU A 606 -24.94 -26.63 18.51
N GLY A 607 -24.96 -26.97 19.80
CA GLY A 607 -23.75 -27.27 20.56
C GLY A 607 -22.76 -26.10 20.52
N VAL A 608 -21.48 -26.43 20.35
CA VAL A 608 -20.39 -25.46 20.14
C VAL A 608 -20.49 -24.62 18.86
N LEU A 609 -21.41 -24.94 17.94
CA LEU A 609 -21.64 -24.11 16.76
C LEU A 609 -22.54 -22.91 17.07
N ALA A 610 -23.32 -22.94 18.16
CA ALA A 610 -24.28 -21.88 18.50
C ALA A 610 -23.60 -20.50 18.57
N GLN A 611 -22.42 -20.43 19.17
CA GLN A 611 -21.64 -19.21 19.40
C GLN A 611 -20.69 -18.87 18.23
N VAL A 612 -20.77 -19.58 17.10
CA VAL A 612 -19.96 -19.24 15.92
C VAL A 612 -20.41 -17.87 15.40
N GLN A 613 -19.45 -16.97 15.25
CA GLN A 613 -19.69 -15.63 14.74
C GLN A 613 -19.98 -15.65 13.25
N VAL A 614 -21.03 -14.94 12.87
CA VAL A 614 -21.52 -14.77 11.52
C VAL A 614 -21.50 -13.29 11.17
N TYR A 615 -20.90 -12.98 10.01
CA TYR A 615 -20.82 -11.65 9.44
C TYR A 615 -21.68 -11.56 8.19
N THR A 616 -22.56 -10.55 8.14
CA THR A 616 -23.46 -10.32 7.02
C THR A 616 -23.72 -8.82 6.87
N SER A 617 -24.02 -8.37 5.65
CA SER A 617 -24.41 -6.97 5.42
C SER A 617 -25.74 -6.60 6.09
N ASP A 618 -26.56 -7.60 6.43
CA ASP A 618 -27.90 -7.40 6.98
C ASP A 618 -28.49 -8.71 7.55
N ALA A 619 -28.46 -8.86 8.87
CA ALA A 619 -29.01 -10.04 9.57
C ALA A 619 -30.54 -10.00 9.70
N ALA A 620 -31.15 -8.82 9.51
CA ALA A 620 -32.58 -8.57 9.68
C ALA A 620 -33.36 -8.45 8.36
N GLY A 621 -32.70 -8.44 7.20
CA GLY A 621 -33.32 -8.32 5.88
C GLY A 621 -33.89 -6.93 5.56
N GLN A 622 -33.39 -5.87 6.20
CA GLN A 622 -33.85 -4.48 6.05
C GLN A 622 -33.12 -3.65 4.98
N TYR A 623 -31.97 -4.10 4.47
CA TYR A 623 -31.19 -3.38 3.46
C TYR A 623 -31.90 -3.42 2.09
N GLN A 624 -31.64 -2.45 1.21
CA GLN A 624 -32.30 -2.30 -0.11
C GLN A 624 -31.86 -3.38 -1.15
N GLY A 625 -31.81 -4.66 -0.75
CA GLY A 625 -31.34 -5.82 -1.51
C GLY A 625 -31.34 -7.11 -0.65
N ARG A 626 -30.76 -8.20 -1.15
CA ARG A 626 -30.53 -9.43 -0.34
C ARG A 626 -29.32 -9.25 0.58
N ALA A 627 -29.26 -9.97 1.69
CA ALA A 627 -28.09 -10.00 2.56
C ALA A 627 -26.88 -10.60 1.82
N HIS A 628 -25.68 -10.07 2.03
CA HIS A 628 -24.45 -10.47 1.36
C HIS A 628 -23.36 -10.86 2.35
N SER A 629 -22.55 -11.85 1.97
CA SER A 629 -21.32 -12.15 2.70
C SER A 629 -20.25 -11.07 2.43
N PRO A 630 -19.33 -10.83 3.38
CA PRO A 630 -18.21 -9.91 3.21
C PRO A 630 -17.31 -10.15 1.98
N GLY A 631 -17.28 -11.40 1.48
CA GLY A 631 -16.54 -11.77 0.26
C GLY A 631 -17.37 -11.73 -1.03
N CYS A 632 -18.62 -11.25 -1.00
CA CYS A 632 -19.50 -11.29 -2.17
C CYS A 632 -19.08 -10.25 -3.23
N ALA A 633 -18.93 -10.68 -4.48
CA ALA A 633 -18.64 -9.79 -5.61
C ALA A 633 -19.74 -8.75 -5.91
N HIS A 634 -20.97 -8.97 -5.41
CA HIS A 634 -22.06 -8.01 -5.52
C HIS A 634 -22.03 -6.93 -4.43
N ARG A 635 -21.15 -7.08 -3.44
CA ARG A 635 -20.82 -6.03 -2.46
C ARG A 635 -19.81 -5.05 -3.10
N ARG A 636 -19.77 -3.80 -2.61
CA ARG A 636 -18.79 -2.75 -2.94
C ARG A 636 -17.35 -3.30 -3.12
N PRO A 637 -16.44 -2.60 -3.84
CA PRO A 637 -15.12 -3.14 -4.23
C PRO A 637 -14.16 -3.53 -3.09
N GLU A 638 -14.54 -3.33 -1.83
CA GLU A 638 -13.71 -3.64 -0.66
C GLU A 638 -14.06 -5.04 -0.11
N HIS A 639 -13.14 -5.99 -0.29
CA HIS A 639 -13.24 -7.33 0.29
C HIS A 639 -12.81 -7.32 1.76
N GLY A 640 -13.71 -7.73 2.66
CA GLY A 640 -13.45 -7.77 4.11
C GLY A 640 -14.69 -7.44 4.94
N VAL A 641 -14.53 -7.49 6.27
CA VAL A 641 -15.57 -7.13 7.24
C VAL A 641 -15.40 -5.67 7.64
N GLY A 642 -16.47 -4.88 7.53
CA GLY A 642 -16.53 -3.46 7.93
C GLY A 642 -17.39 -3.23 9.17
N ARG A 643 -17.35 -2.02 9.76
CA ARG A 643 -18.19 -1.68 10.95
C ARG A 643 -19.68 -1.69 10.65
N ASP A 644 -20.04 -1.49 9.39
CA ASP A 644 -21.43 -1.52 8.92
C ASP A 644 -21.94 -2.96 8.71
N ASP A 645 -21.10 -3.99 8.87
CA ASP A 645 -21.58 -5.38 8.86
C ASP A 645 -22.22 -5.73 10.21
N ASP A 646 -23.31 -6.50 10.14
CA ASP A 646 -23.90 -7.15 11.29
C ASP A 646 -23.02 -8.30 11.76
N LEU A 647 -22.84 -8.38 13.09
CA LEU A 647 -22.24 -9.51 13.78
C LEU A 647 -23.32 -10.17 14.62
N VAL A 648 -23.70 -11.39 14.24
CA VAL A 648 -24.63 -12.24 14.98
C VAL A 648 -23.99 -13.60 15.23
N THR A 649 -24.51 -14.34 16.18
CA THR A 649 -24.17 -15.76 16.38
C THR A 649 -24.95 -16.65 15.40
N LEU A 650 -24.48 -17.87 15.18
CA LEU A 650 -25.20 -18.83 14.33
C LEU A 650 -26.60 -19.15 14.88
N GLU A 651 -26.75 -19.19 16.20
CA GLU A 651 -28.04 -19.38 16.85
C GLU A 651 -29.01 -18.22 16.57
N GLU A 652 -28.55 -16.98 16.71
CA GLU A 652 -29.35 -15.79 16.39
C GLU A 652 -29.73 -15.73 14.91
N LEU A 653 -28.81 -16.07 14.01
CA LEU A 653 -29.08 -16.13 12.57
C LEU A 653 -30.16 -17.17 12.24
N MET A 654 -30.07 -18.38 12.81
CA MET A 654 -31.09 -19.42 12.62
C MET A 654 -32.44 -19.04 13.22
N GLY A 655 -32.45 -18.21 14.27
CA GLY A 655 -33.66 -17.66 14.87
C GLY A 655 -34.29 -16.52 14.07
N SER A 656 -33.55 -15.91 13.13
CA SER A 656 -34.01 -14.75 12.34
C SER A 656 -34.99 -15.18 11.26
N LYS A 657 -36.25 -14.74 11.38
CA LYS A 657 -37.32 -15.05 10.42
C LYS A 657 -37.28 -14.16 9.17
N ASP A 658 -36.65 -13.00 9.27
CA ASP A 658 -36.63 -11.97 8.24
C ASP A 658 -35.33 -11.97 7.41
N PHE A 659 -34.42 -12.91 7.68
CA PHE A 659 -33.15 -13.03 6.96
C PHE A 659 -33.37 -13.45 5.49
N ASP A 660 -33.00 -12.58 4.54
CA ASP A 660 -33.08 -12.84 3.09
C ASP A 660 -31.69 -13.00 2.45
N PRO A 661 -31.12 -14.21 2.35
CA PRO A 661 -29.77 -14.42 1.86
C PRO A 661 -29.62 -14.25 0.34
N CYS A 662 -28.51 -13.67 -0.09
CA CYS A 662 -28.10 -13.68 -1.48
C CYS A 662 -27.84 -15.12 -1.97
N SER A 663 -28.48 -15.52 -3.06
CA SER A 663 -28.38 -16.88 -3.61
C SER A 663 -27.02 -17.23 -4.21
N LYS A 664 -26.10 -16.25 -4.34
CA LYS A 664 -24.74 -16.48 -4.85
C LYS A 664 -23.71 -16.71 -3.75
N CYS A 665 -23.88 -16.05 -2.60
CA CYS A 665 -22.92 -16.12 -1.51
C CYS A 665 -23.49 -16.72 -0.22
N GLY A 666 -24.76 -17.14 -0.21
CA GLY A 666 -25.45 -17.61 1.00
C GLY A 666 -25.83 -16.49 1.97
N GLY A 667 -25.43 -15.24 1.68
CA GLY A 667 -25.80 -14.04 2.42
C GLY A 667 -25.00 -13.76 3.68
N TYR A 668 -24.05 -14.62 4.05
CA TYR A 668 -23.21 -14.44 5.23
C TYR A 668 -21.87 -15.17 5.09
N ALA A 669 -20.91 -14.83 5.95
CA ALA A 669 -19.69 -15.59 6.16
C ALA A 669 -19.54 -15.94 7.63
N ILE A 670 -19.01 -17.13 7.92
CA ILE A 670 -18.72 -17.52 9.30
C ILE A 670 -17.25 -17.33 9.62
N ARG A 671 -16.96 -17.07 10.90
CA ARG A 671 -15.61 -17.30 11.41
C ARG A 671 -15.26 -18.77 11.27
N ARG A 672 -14.07 -19.06 10.73
CA ARG A 672 -13.65 -20.44 10.48
C ARG A 672 -13.67 -21.29 11.74
N LEU A 673 -14.15 -22.52 11.57
CA LEU A 673 -14.39 -23.45 12.66
C LEU A 673 -13.06 -24.02 13.19
N ASN A 674 -12.94 -24.12 14.51
CA ASN A 674 -11.84 -24.85 15.13
C ASN A 674 -12.00 -26.37 14.94
N GLN A 675 -11.01 -27.15 15.36
CA GLN A 675 -11.01 -28.60 15.16
C GLN A 675 -12.21 -29.30 15.82
N GLU A 676 -12.60 -28.89 17.03
CA GLU A 676 -13.74 -29.46 17.75
C GLU A 676 -15.08 -29.11 17.10
N GLN A 677 -15.24 -27.88 16.63
CA GLN A 677 -16.42 -27.44 15.90
C GLN A 677 -16.58 -28.19 14.56
N VAL A 678 -15.49 -28.42 13.83
CA VAL A 678 -15.52 -29.24 12.60
C VAL A 678 -15.87 -30.69 12.93
N ALA A 679 -15.31 -31.26 14.01
CA ALA A 679 -15.62 -32.62 14.45
C ALA A 679 -17.10 -32.77 14.84
N TYR A 680 -17.64 -31.81 15.59
CA TYR A 680 -19.05 -31.77 15.94
C TYR A 680 -19.95 -31.62 14.70
N TYR A 681 -19.61 -30.70 13.78
CA TYR A 681 -20.33 -30.52 12.52
C TYR A 681 -20.42 -31.82 11.72
N ARG A 682 -19.31 -32.56 11.60
CA ARG A 682 -19.28 -33.90 10.96
C ARG A 682 -20.17 -34.90 11.70
N ALA A 683 -20.09 -34.95 13.02
CA ALA A 683 -20.88 -35.87 13.83
C ALA A 683 -22.39 -35.61 13.67
N ALA A 684 -22.81 -34.34 13.70
CA ALA A 684 -24.20 -33.96 13.53
C ALA A 684 -24.73 -34.35 12.14
N HIS A 685 -23.95 -34.14 11.08
CA HIS A 685 -24.32 -34.52 9.72
C HIS A 685 -24.38 -36.05 9.52
N ARG A 686 -23.43 -36.80 10.09
CA ARG A 686 -23.48 -38.27 10.07
C ARG A 686 -24.70 -38.82 10.82
N LEU A 687 -25.01 -38.27 11.99
CA LEU A 687 -26.21 -38.66 12.74
C LEU A 687 -27.49 -38.28 12.00
N HIS A 688 -27.53 -37.11 11.34
CA HIS A 688 -28.66 -36.70 10.51
C HIS A 688 -28.88 -37.66 9.34
N HIS A 689 -27.81 -38.04 8.64
CA HIS A 689 -27.88 -39.04 7.57
C HIS A 689 -28.38 -40.39 8.08
N LEU A 690 -27.88 -40.87 9.23
CA LEU A 690 -28.39 -42.09 9.88
C LEU A 690 -29.87 -41.96 10.23
N ALA A 691 -30.32 -40.81 10.75
CA ALA A 691 -31.72 -40.56 11.06
C ALA A 691 -32.60 -40.69 9.80
N GLN A 692 -32.19 -40.08 8.68
CA GLN A 692 -32.91 -40.21 7.40
C GLN A 692 -33.04 -41.67 6.96
N GLN A 693 -31.97 -42.46 7.10
CA GLN A 693 -31.97 -43.89 6.77
C GLN A 693 -32.89 -44.70 7.70
N VAL A 694 -32.84 -44.46 9.02
CA VAL A 694 -33.73 -45.08 10.01
C VAL A 694 -35.19 -44.78 9.67
N HIS A 695 -35.53 -43.53 9.36
CA HIS A 695 -36.89 -43.14 8.95
C HIS A 695 -37.31 -43.77 7.61
N ALA A 696 -36.38 -44.00 6.68
CA ALA A 696 -36.67 -44.70 5.43
C ALA A 696 -36.93 -46.19 5.66
N VAL A 697 -36.15 -46.84 6.53
CA VAL A 697 -36.33 -48.25 6.90
C VAL A 697 -37.63 -48.45 7.68
N ALA A 698 -37.91 -47.60 8.67
CA ALA A 698 -39.14 -47.65 9.44
C ALA A 698 -40.40 -47.49 8.57
N ARG A 699 -40.33 -46.70 7.49
CA ARG A 699 -41.42 -46.54 6.51
C ARG A 699 -41.59 -47.73 5.56
N LYS A 700 -40.49 -48.39 5.19
CA LYS A 700 -40.51 -49.49 4.21
C LYS A 700 -40.74 -50.87 4.83
N GLY A 701 -40.28 -51.11 6.06
CA GLY A 701 -40.55 -52.34 6.82
C GLY A 701 -39.83 -53.62 6.33
N VAL A 702 -38.82 -53.53 5.45
CA VAL A 702 -38.20 -54.73 4.79
C VAL A 702 -36.66 -54.78 4.87
N ALA A 703 -36.00 -53.96 5.69
CA ALA A 703 -34.52 -53.96 5.74
C ALA A 703 -33.98 -54.42 7.09
N ASP A 704 -32.89 -55.20 7.06
CA ASP A 704 -32.06 -55.50 8.24
C ASP A 704 -31.46 -54.19 8.76
N GLY A 705 -31.80 -53.84 10.00
CA GLY A 705 -31.34 -52.61 10.67
C GLY A 705 -30.00 -52.76 11.38
N SER A 706 -29.32 -53.91 11.26
CA SER A 706 -28.08 -54.22 11.98
C SER A 706 -26.95 -53.21 11.71
N ASP A 707 -26.73 -52.83 10.46
CA ASP A 707 -25.71 -51.83 10.07
C ASP A 707 -26.03 -50.43 10.62
N LEU A 708 -27.32 -50.05 10.64
CA LEU A 708 -27.77 -48.77 11.21
C LEU A 708 -27.64 -48.74 12.74
N ALA A 709 -27.91 -49.87 13.39
CA ALA A 709 -27.71 -50.01 14.83
C ALA A 709 -26.22 -49.87 15.20
N ALA A 710 -25.31 -50.47 14.42
CA ALA A 710 -23.87 -50.32 14.61
C ALA A 710 -23.41 -48.87 14.40
N GLY A 711 -23.93 -48.17 13.40
CA GLY A 711 -23.64 -46.76 13.16
C GLY A 711 -24.13 -45.83 14.29
N LEU A 712 -25.31 -46.12 14.87
CA LEU A 712 -25.83 -45.37 16.02
C LEU A 712 -25.03 -45.63 17.30
N GLU A 713 -24.39 -46.80 17.44
CA GLU A 713 -23.55 -47.10 18.61
C GLU A 713 -22.33 -46.19 18.74
N GLU A 714 -21.82 -45.63 17.63
CA GLU A 714 -20.76 -44.61 17.66
C GLU A 714 -21.18 -43.36 18.48
N PHE A 715 -22.49 -43.08 18.55
CA PHE A 715 -23.04 -41.87 19.15
C PHE A 715 -23.71 -42.08 20.51
N THR A 716 -23.86 -43.33 20.98
CA THR A 716 -24.53 -43.62 22.27
C THR A 716 -23.67 -43.26 23.48
N SER A 717 -22.35 -43.43 23.38
CA SER A 717 -21.41 -43.28 24.49
C SER A 717 -20.32 -42.27 24.17
N LEU A 718 -20.74 -41.00 23.99
CA LEU A 718 -19.77 -39.91 23.97
C LEU A 718 -19.00 -39.90 25.28
N ASP A 719 -17.67 -39.98 25.19
CA ASP A 719 -16.82 -39.81 26.35
C ASP A 719 -17.03 -38.41 26.97
N ARG A 720 -16.67 -38.29 28.25
CA ARG A 720 -16.89 -37.06 29.01
C ARG A 720 -16.18 -35.85 28.37
N ALA A 721 -14.99 -36.04 27.82
CA ALA A 721 -14.20 -34.96 27.24
C ALA A 721 -14.86 -34.42 25.96
N ARG A 722 -15.35 -35.30 25.08
CA ARG A 722 -16.09 -34.92 23.87
C ARG A 722 -17.42 -34.26 24.21
N ALA A 723 -18.14 -34.78 25.21
CA ALA A 723 -19.41 -34.18 25.62
C ALA A 723 -19.21 -32.75 26.16
N GLU A 724 -18.19 -32.53 27.00
CA GLU A 724 -17.81 -31.19 27.49
C GLU A 724 -17.30 -30.28 26.35
N ALA A 725 -16.61 -30.84 25.35
CA ALA A 725 -16.12 -30.10 24.19
C ALA A 725 -17.21 -29.75 23.17
N TRP A 726 -18.30 -30.53 23.05
CA TRP A 726 -19.35 -30.31 22.04
C TRP A 726 -20.57 -29.58 22.56
N PHE A 727 -20.87 -29.71 23.86
CA PHE A 727 -22.10 -29.18 24.45
C PHE A 727 -21.76 -28.22 25.58
N PRO A 728 -21.97 -26.90 25.35
CA PRO A 728 -21.83 -25.89 26.40
C PRO A 728 -22.76 -26.11 27.60
N SER A 729 -23.87 -26.84 27.42
CA SER A 729 -24.83 -27.15 28.47
C SER A 729 -25.19 -28.63 28.53
N TRP A 730 -25.51 -29.10 29.74
CA TRP A 730 -25.96 -30.48 29.98
C TRP A 730 -27.28 -30.80 29.27
N GLU A 731 -28.14 -29.80 29.07
CA GLU A 731 -29.43 -29.96 28.37
C GLU A 731 -29.24 -30.34 26.90
N GLN A 732 -28.29 -29.72 26.20
CA GLN A 732 -27.97 -30.07 24.82
C GLN A 732 -27.39 -31.49 24.71
N ALA A 733 -26.50 -31.88 25.64
CA ALA A 733 -25.97 -33.24 25.70
C ALA A 733 -27.07 -34.27 26.01
N ARG A 734 -28.09 -33.90 26.79
CA ARG A 734 -29.28 -34.73 27.01
C ARG A 734 -30.13 -34.83 25.74
N GLN A 735 -30.42 -33.73 25.07
CA GLN A 735 -31.18 -33.69 23.82
C GLN A 735 -30.53 -34.57 22.74
N TRP A 736 -29.21 -34.50 22.58
CA TRP A 736 -28.45 -35.38 21.68
C TRP A 736 -28.72 -36.86 21.96
N ARG A 737 -28.56 -37.28 23.23
CA ARG A 737 -28.80 -38.67 23.65
C ARG A 737 -30.24 -39.11 23.44
N GLU A 738 -31.20 -38.24 23.77
CA GLU A 738 -32.62 -38.51 23.57
C GLU A 738 -32.96 -38.76 22.09
N ILE A 739 -32.31 -38.03 21.17
CA ILE A 739 -32.45 -38.22 19.73
C ILE A 739 -31.85 -39.55 19.30
N VAL A 740 -30.62 -39.87 19.72
CA VAL A 740 -29.98 -41.17 19.43
C VAL A 740 -30.84 -42.33 19.95
N ASP A 741 -31.32 -42.26 21.19
CA ASP A 741 -32.17 -43.28 21.81
C ASP A 741 -33.53 -43.41 21.11
N ARG A 742 -34.08 -42.32 20.58
CA ARG A 742 -35.30 -42.33 19.77
C ARG A 742 -35.08 -43.07 18.44
N LEU A 743 -33.97 -42.78 17.76
CA LEU A 743 -33.61 -43.44 16.49
C LEU A 743 -33.37 -44.94 16.69
N ARG A 744 -32.68 -45.33 17.77
CA ARG A 744 -32.49 -46.74 18.12
C ARG A 744 -33.81 -47.49 18.33
N ARG A 745 -34.77 -46.86 19.02
CA ARG A 745 -36.10 -47.44 19.25
C ARG A 745 -36.96 -47.54 17.98
N ALA A 746 -36.65 -46.73 16.96
CA ALA A 746 -37.37 -46.75 15.69
C ALA A 746 -36.87 -47.84 14.71
N LEU A 747 -35.74 -48.50 15.01
CA LEU A 747 -35.23 -49.60 14.20
C LEU A 747 -36.06 -50.88 14.42
N PRO A 748 -36.38 -51.64 13.36
CA PRO A 748 -37.05 -52.93 13.49
C PRO A 748 -36.13 -53.92 14.23
N MET A 749 -36.67 -54.64 15.22
CA MET A 749 -35.93 -55.62 16.00
C MET A 749 -35.49 -56.79 15.09
N PRO A 750 -34.24 -57.27 15.21
CA PRO A 750 -33.78 -58.45 14.48
C PRO A 750 -34.66 -59.65 14.88
N GLY A 751 -35.48 -60.14 13.95
CA GLY A 751 -36.31 -61.34 14.15
C GLY A 751 -37.84 -61.16 14.10
N SER A 752 -38.38 -60.04 13.61
CA SER A 752 -39.82 -59.93 13.31
C SER A 752 -40.09 -60.07 11.80
N ALA A 753 -40.00 -61.31 11.31
CA ALA A 753 -40.57 -61.74 10.04
C ALA A 753 -41.73 -62.71 10.31
#